data_AF-A0A1I7JYE1-F1
#
_entry.id   AF-A0A1I7JYE1-F1
#
_cell.length_a   1.000
_cell.length_b   1.000
_cell.length_c   1.000
_cell.angle_alpha   90.00
_cell.angle_beta   90.00
_cell.angle_gamma   90.00
#
_symmetry.space_group_name_H-M   'P 1'
#
loop_
_entity.id
_entity.type
_entity.pdbx_description
1 polymer ?
#
loop_
_entity_poly.entity_id
_entity_poly.type
_entity_poly.pdbx_seq_one_letter_code
_entity_poly.pdbx_strand_id
1 'polypeptide(L)'
;MGCGVREIVERILQGKYEYAEKKLDFSTPRIELLVSPGETSEGSFTIFGPEERLVTGKVSSTEIRMEVLTENFSGSPYEVSYRFNSVGLSQGDVLQGNFRIVSNQGEYVLPFVVTVRHEQIASSLGDIKNLFHFANLAKTDWEEAIDLFYSSDFISIFKGNDEQYESLYRGLSYVPGNEQNVEEFLIAISKKRPMNFLLDQKELVIDYTGLPHDNGILITRNGWGYSKLKAQIEGDFIMLDKYEITEDDFTGSSCHLKLRLRTEKLHSGNNFGKIVFYNAFFKAELPVTVSVNLTGKHPSAAYQEKKKLVVQLVKTYESFRCKKITSRVWVSETGKIISKMNALDDKDIEFRLYTAQYYITAGRVNEGKWILDQVAMDVENAPGDVLYSYHLYLTSLCSKEDRIINDVSERLEGIFRRNPDNWRIAWLLQYVSEEHVMSGQRKWMMIGEQLSHGCMSPILYLEGMNILNEAPSILARLDSQELSVLEYGAKKEILSLNLIDQIVYLSARVRNFDKRLFRILKACYKIKGSDDVLEAIVSLLIKGGETGKFAFEWYEKGVERELRITRLYEYYMMSIYVKEDGQLPCEISKMVLMYFSYQSTLEYDKNAILYRYIHERRQEYPELYDTYVPQIEKYLMAQLDKGRVGKDLGYLYKNLLTKQMVDASNASKVLSVLYTSEIKTDNQQMCGVCVIYDKCAKEMRYPMSGGRAFVPLYGSDYTVLLVDHDDNRYAVSVPYSNIKMMIPGKLSGYAIPYIQKGRENLDLFLCDLGKNAYTIDMENVGRYRDLAESEFVKKEYRNEIQSSLVRFYYDNDFTRQLTEYLVGINPIDMTGHERNEVIELMVLGGLCNNALEWMGTYGTYGIDAKVILRMCNRLIDMDDLGVSAKEIEIAHYAFVNGKYDEQLLKYLEKNFTGTVKEMRDIWKASEAFGIDTYSLSERMLVQMLFSGSYIGEKIDIFKSYVRSGANADIEMAFLSLGAYDYFVHGSVTDRYVFERIEALALQELPIQDVCKLAYLRYYATEKSSEESVNKDVAKTFIKSLMANNIYFPFYLEYSEIVPELSHFADKTMLEYRTEPGTHCHIHYRLAGEEDNEYHSIELQEMYEGIYVCAFVLFFGEQLQYYITEDKEADEDALTESGTIQKSDITKNQRDSNSRYSLINDIMIGETLQDYDTVDKLLAEYQNKNFVCNGIFRPIQENSYSKE
;
A
#
# COMPACT_ATOMS: atom_id res chain seq x y z
N MET A 1 -37.66 -28.39 20.71
CA MET A 1 -38.03 -29.77 20.32
C MET A 1 -39.18 -30.28 21.21
N GLY A 2 -40.37 -29.65 21.16
CA GLY A 2 -41.44 -29.92 22.13
C GLY A 2 -42.53 -30.90 21.66
N CYS A 3 -42.98 -30.81 20.41
CA CYS A 3 -44.10 -31.64 19.91
C CYS A 3 -43.66 -32.99 19.31
N GLY A 4 -42.76 -33.00 18.32
CA GLY A 4 -42.45 -34.24 17.56
C GLY A 4 -41.67 -35.31 18.34
N VAL A 5 -41.01 -34.93 19.44
CA VAL A 5 -40.19 -35.85 20.24
C VAL A 5 -41.05 -36.70 21.18
N ARG A 6 -42.06 -36.11 21.82
CA ARG A 6 -43.05 -36.86 22.60
C ARG A 6 -43.88 -37.76 21.70
N GLU A 7 -44.20 -37.30 20.50
CA GLU A 7 -44.94 -38.07 19.50
C GLU A 7 -44.20 -39.35 19.07
N ILE A 8 -42.86 -39.33 18.93
CA ILE A 8 -42.09 -40.54 18.61
C ILE A 8 -42.05 -41.51 19.79
N VAL A 9 -41.81 -41.01 21.01
CA VAL A 9 -41.87 -41.85 22.23
C VAL A 9 -43.25 -42.50 22.34
N GLU A 10 -44.33 -41.73 22.15
CA GLU A 10 -45.71 -42.25 22.17
C GLU A 10 -45.98 -43.26 21.03
N ARG A 11 -45.48 -43.02 19.81
CA ARG A 11 -45.59 -43.98 18.68
C ARG A 11 -44.91 -45.31 19.00
N ILE A 12 -43.69 -45.26 19.55
CA ILE A 12 -42.95 -46.46 19.98
C ILE A 12 -43.73 -47.16 21.10
N LEU A 13 -44.27 -46.42 22.08
CA LEU A 13 -45.09 -46.98 23.17
C LEU A 13 -46.43 -47.57 22.68
N GLN A 14 -46.95 -47.14 21.52
CA GLN A 14 -48.10 -47.74 20.84
C GLN A 14 -47.73 -48.98 20.00
N GLY A 15 -46.45 -49.37 19.96
CA GLY A 15 -45.96 -50.51 19.18
C GLY A 15 -45.84 -50.22 17.68
N LYS A 16 -45.71 -48.95 17.28
CA LYS A 16 -45.51 -48.55 15.87
C LYS A 16 -44.04 -48.25 15.63
N TYR A 17 -43.32 -49.18 15.02
CA TYR A 17 -41.90 -49.04 14.70
C TYR A 17 -41.69 -48.66 13.23
N GLU A 18 -40.47 -48.23 12.89
CA GLU A 18 -40.10 -47.89 11.52
C GLU A 18 -39.15 -48.97 10.98
N TYR A 19 -39.60 -49.73 9.99
CA TYR A 19 -38.83 -50.84 9.40
C TYR A 19 -37.75 -50.36 8.41
N ALA A 20 -38.04 -49.29 7.65
CA ALA A 20 -37.20 -48.83 6.54
C ALA A 20 -35.98 -48.01 6.98
N GLU A 21 -34.91 -48.07 6.17
CA GLU A 21 -33.69 -47.29 6.42
C GLU A 21 -33.93 -45.78 6.40
N LYS A 22 -33.38 -45.11 7.42
CA LYS A 22 -33.41 -43.65 7.57
C LYS A 22 -32.24 -43.05 6.78
N LYS A 23 -32.53 -42.32 5.70
CA LYS A 23 -31.50 -41.64 4.91
C LYS A 23 -31.95 -40.25 4.47
N LEU A 24 -31.07 -39.26 4.65
CA LEU A 24 -31.18 -37.95 4.03
C LEU A 24 -30.04 -37.77 3.02
N ASP A 25 -30.37 -37.15 1.89
CA ASP A 25 -29.43 -36.68 0.90
C ASP A 25 -29.42 -35.13 0.88
N PHE A 26 -28.30 -34.53 0.45
CA PHE A 26 -28.10 -33.08 0.46
C PHE A 26 -27.72 -32.58 -0.94
N SER A 27 -28.11 -31.35 -1.28
CA SER A 27 -27.77 -30.75 -2.58
C SER A 27 -26.26 -30.58 -2.81
N THR A 28 -25.47 -30.57 -1.74
CA THR A 28 -24.00 -30.48 -1.79
C THR A 28 -23.35 -31.27 -0.65
N PRO A 29 -22.18 -31.89 -0.87
CA PRO A 29 -21.43 -32.56 0.19
C PRO A 29 -20.65 -31.59 1.10
N ARG A 30 -20.41 -30.34 0.65
CA ARG A 30 -19.77 -29.28 1.44
C ARG A 30 -20.12 -27.90 0.89
N ILE A 31 -20.14 -26.90 1.76
CA ILE A 31 -20.38 -25.50 1.38
C ILE A 31 -19.06 -24.75 1.29
N GLU A 32 -18.77 -24.12 0.16
CA GLU A 32 -17.57 -23.29 -0.04
C GLU A 32 -18.00 -21.85 -0.27
N LEU A 33 -17.53 -20.94 0.59
CA LEU A 33 -17.82 -19.51 0.49
C LEU A 33 -16.54 -18.73 0.26
N LEU A 34 -16.58 -17.82 -0.72
CA LEU A 34 -15.49 -16.94 -1.08
C LEU A 34 -15.94 -15.49 -0.87
N VAL A 35 -15.63 -14.92 0.30
CA VAL A 35 -16.15 -13.62 0.78
C VAL A 35 -15.06 -12.56 0.86
N SER A 36 -15.42 -11.30 0.69
CA SER A 36 -14.53 -10.15 0.90
C SER A 36 -14.56 -9.73 2.38
N PRO A 37 -13.52 -9.09 2.94
CA PRO A 37 -13.53 -8.62 4.34
C PRO A 37 -14.74 -7.72 4.64
N GLY A 38 -15.51 -8.04 5.68
CA GLY A 38 -16.70 -7.28 6.08
C GLY A 38 -17.95 -7.52 5.22
N GLU A 39 -17.87 -8.36 4.19
CA GLU A 39 -19.01 -8.77 3.38
C GLU A 39 -19.92 -9.73 4.17
N THR A 40 -21.24 -9.58 3.98
CA THR A 40 -22.24 -10.55 4.43
C THR A 40 -22.71 -11.36 3.24
N SER A 41 -22.48 -12.67 3.27
CA SER A 41 -22.86 -13.59 2.19
C SER A 41 -24.04 -14.45 2.63
N GLU A 42 -25.06 -14.55 1.80
CA GLU A 42 -26.18 -15.46 2.00
C GLU A 42 -26.10 -16.63 1.01
N GLY A 43 -26.61 -17.78 1.41
CA GLY A 43 -26.69 -18.95 0.56
C GLY A 43 -27.71 -19.95 1.08
N SER A 44 -27.88 -21.04 0.35
CA SER A 44 -28.78 -22.11 0.77
C SER A 44 -28.30 -23.47 0.30
N PHE A 45 -28.76 -24.51 1.00
CA PHE A 45 -28.64 -25.90 0.56
C PHE A 45 -29.98 -26.60 0.76
N THR A 46 -30.23 -27.65 -0.01
CA THR A 46 -31.50 -28.38 0.03
C THR A 46 -31.30 -29.73 0.70
N ILE A 47 -32.20 -30.06 1.61
CA ILE A 47 -32.30 -31.38 2.25
C ILE A 47 -33.35 -32.19 1.48
N PHE A 48 -32.96 -33.37 1.03
CA PHE A 48 -33.82 -34.35 0.37
C PHE A 48 -34.02 -35.54 1.31
N GLY A 49 -35.27 -35.82 1.63
CA GLY A 49 -35.68 -37.04 2.31
C GLY A 49 -36.59 -37.90 1.44
N PRO A 50 -36.91 -39.12 1.93
CA PRO A 50 -37.69 -40.11 1.19
C PRO A 50 -39.07 -39.60 0.80
N GLU A 51 -39.53 -39.99 -0.40
CA GLU A 51 -40.88 -39.67 -0.91
C GLU A 51 -41.95 -40.28 0.02
N GLU A 52 -43.10 -39.61 0.14
CA GLU A 52 -44.25 -40.00 0.99
C GLU A 52 -44.05 -39.93 2.53
N ARG A 53 -42.90 -39.44 3.03
CA ARG A 53 -42.64 -39.32 4.47
C ARG A 53 -42.47 -37.87 4.93
N LEU A 54 -43.05 -37.56 6.08
CA LEU A 54 -42.82 -36.27 6.74
C LEU A 54 -41.44 -36.25 7.41
N VAL A 55 -40.50 -35.53 6.81
CA VAL A 55 -39.20 -35.25 7.41
C VAL A 55 -39.29 -34.01 8.28
N THR A 56 -38.82 -34.10 9.52
CA THR A 56 -38.74 -32.95 10.43
C THR A 56 -37.38 -32.92 11.12
N GLY A 57 -36.87 -31.73 11.36
CA GLY A 57 -35.57 -31.58 12.03
C GLY A 57 -35.20 -30.15 12.35
N LYS A 58 -34.01 -30.01 12.93
CA LYS A 58 -33.37 -28.73 13.25
C LYS A 58 -31.96 -28.67 12.64
N VAL A 59 -31.61 -27.52 12.11
CA VAL A 59 -30.27 -27.15 11.66
C VAL A 59 -29.67 -26.10 12.59
N SER A 60 -28.42 -26.28 12.99
CA SER A 60 -27.62 -25.28 13.71
C SER A 60 -26.19 -25.25 13.16
N SER A 61 -25.38 -24.26 13.57
CA SER A 61 -24.00 -24.09 13.12
C SER A 61 -23.01 -24.22 14.28
N THR A 62 -21.82 -24.75 14.03
CA THR A 62 -20.70 -24.78 14.99
C THR A 62 -19.94 -23.45 15.08
N GLU A 63 -20.21 -22.50 14.19
CA GLU A 63 -19.56 -21.17 14.16
C GLU A 63 -20.62 -20.07 14.29
N ILE A 64 -20.37 -19.12 15.20
CA ILE A 64 -21.32 -18.05 15.54
C ILE A 64 -21.48 -16.99 14.44
N ARG A 65 -20.50 -16.85 13.54
CA ARG A 65 -20.60 -16.00 12.34
C ARG A 65 -21.50 -16.58 11.25
N MET A 66 -21.85 -17.87 11.35
CA MET A 66 -22.72 -18.56 10.42
C MET A 66 -24.11 -18.69 11.04
N GLU A 67 -24.98 -17.76 10.68
CA GLU A 67 -26.38 -17.69 11.12
C GLU A 67 -27.25 -18.59 10.22
N VAL A 68 -28.00 -19.51 10.83
CA VAL A 68 -29.00 -20.31 10.12
C VAL A 68 -30.33 -19.57 10.18
N LEU A 69 -30.82 -19.08 9.04
CA LEU A 69 -32.04 -18.28 8.98
C LEU A 69 -33.31 -19.14 9.12
N THR A 70 -33.23 -20.38 8.64
CA THR A 70 -34.32 -21.37 8.67
C THR A 70 -33.91 -22.57 9.54
N GLU A 71 -33.92 -22.39 10.87
CA GLU A 71 -33.43 -23.42 11.81
C GLU A 71 -34.29 -24.69 11.83
N ASN A 72 -35.62 -24.58 11.80
CA ASN A 72 -36.51 -25.74 11.92
C ASN A 72 -37.14 -26.03 10.56
N PHE A 73 -37.12 -27.30 10.15
CA PHE A 73 -37.65 -27.73 8.87
C PHE A 73 -38.69 -28.84 9.01
N SER A 74 -39.62 -28.85 8.06
CA SER A 74 -40.69 -29.85 7.93
C SER A 74 -41.02 -30.05 6.45
N GLY A 75 -41.06 -31.30 5.99
CA GLY A 75 -41.24 -31.68 4.59
C GLY A 75 -39.93 -31.99 3.85
N SER A 76 -40.07 -32.54 2.64
CA SER A 76 -38.99 -32.84 1.70
C SER A 76 -39.48 -32.53 0.26
N PRO A 77 -38.70 -31.81 -0.58
CA PRO A 77 -37.44 -31.16 -0.27
C PRO A 77 -37.62 -29.92 0.62
N TYR A 78 -36.60 -29.58 1.42
CA TYR A 78 -36.58 -28.35 2.22
C TYR A 78 -35.30 -27.55 1.98
N GLU A 79 -35.43 -26.25 1.71
CA GLU A 79 -34.31 -25.34 1.50
C GLU A 79 -33.90 -24.66 2.82
N VAL A 80 -32.65 -24.87 3.22
CA VAL A 80 -32.06 -24.25 4.41
C VAL A 80 -31.27 -23.01 3.97
N SER A 81 -31.74 -21.82 4.35
CA SER A 81 -31.02 -20.57 4.12
C SER A 81 -30.08 -20.25 5.28
N TYR A 82 -28.88 -19.79 4.95
CA TYR A 82 -27.87 -19.34 5.92
C TYR A 82 -27.28 -18.00 5.51
N ARG A 83 -26.72 -17.30 6.50
CA ARG A 83 -26.00 -16.03 6.34
C ARG A 83 -24.66 -16.11 7.06
N PHE A 84 -23.59 -15.83 6.35
CA PHE A 84 -22.25 -15.70 6.91
C PHE A 84 -21.83 -14.24 6.99
N ASN A 85 -21.39 -13.80 8.16
CA ASN A 85 -20.84 -12.47 8.38
C ASN A 85 -19.30 -12.54 8.53
N SER A 86 -18.57 -11.95 7.58
CA SER A 86 -17.09 -11.94 7.59
C SER A 86 -16.48 -10.77 8.37
N VAL A 87 -17.29 -9.96 9.06
CA VAL A 87 -16.81 -8.84 9.88
C VAL A 87 -15.76 -9.30 10.88
N GLY A 88 -14.61 -8.63 10.84
CA GLY A 88 -13.49 -8.89 11.74
C GLY A 88 -12.47 -9.93 11.26
N LEU A 89 -12.69 -10.58 10.11
CA LEU A 89 -11.71 -11.45 9.46
C LEU A 89 -10.77 -10.65 8.55
N SER A 90 -9.53 -11.12 8.45
CA SER A 90 -8.47 -10.52 7.63
C SER A 90 -8.35 -11.24 6.28
N GLN A 91 -7.82 -10.55 5.27
CA GLN A 91 -7.57 -11.14 3.96
C GLN A 91 -6.67 -12.39 4.07
N GLY A 92 -7.09 -13.50 3.47
CA GLY A 92 -6.38 -14.78 3.53
C GLY A 92 -6.79 -15.69 4.70
N ASP A 93 -7.66 -15.23 5.61
CA ASP A 93 -8.19 -16.10 6.66
C ASP A 93 -9.06 -17.22 6.07
N VAL A 94 -8.88 -18.43 6.62
CA VAL A 94 -9.67 -19.62 6.25
C VAL A 94 -10.37 -20.13 7.50
N LEU A 95 -11.70 -20.03 7.50
CA LEU A 95 -12.55 -20.51 8.57
C LEU A 95 -13.21 -21.82 8.16
N GLN A 96 -13.23 -22.78 9.08
CA GLN A 96 -13.87 -24.08 8.90
C GLN A 96 -14.91 -24.29 10.00
N GLY A 97 -16.07 -24.82 9.63
CA GLY A 97 -17.14 -25.16 10.56
C GLY A 97 -18.09 -26.18 9.94
N ASN A 98 -19.14 -26.53 10.67
CA ASN A 98 -20.14 -27.47 10.22
C ASN A 98 -21.56 -27.00 10.54
N PHE A 99 -22.51 -27.37 9.68
CA PHE A 99 -23.92 -27.40 10.03
C PHE A 99 -24.24 -28.72 10.71
N ARG A 100 -24.86 -28.65 11.89
CA ARG A 100 -25.42 -29.79 12.61
C ARG A 100 -26.87 -29.96 12.19
N ILE A 101 -27.22 -31.13 11.68
CA ILE A 101 -28.56 -31.43 11.17
C ILE A 101 -29.09 -32.59 12.01
N VAL A 102 -30.06 -32.30 12.89
CA VAL A 102 -30.70 -33.30 13.74
C VAL A 102 -32.13 -33.49 13.25
N SER A 103 -32.43 -34.66 12.67
CA SER A 103 -33.72 -34.95 12.05
C SER A 103 -34.30 -36.28 12.53
N ASN A 104 -35.57 -36.54 12.26
CA ASN A 104 -36.18 -37.85 12.48
C ASN A 104 -35.63 -38.96 11.55
N GLN A 105 -34.83 -38.59 10.55
CA GLN A 105 -34.18 -39.46 9.57
C GLN A 105 -32.65 -39.56 9.78
N GLY A 106 -32.18 -39.27 10.99
CA GLY A 106 -30.77 -39.35 11.36
C GLY A 106 -30.13 -38.00 11.70
N GLU A 107 -28.88 -38.08 12.16
CA GLU A 107 -28.01 -36.93 12.41
C GLU A 107 -26.91 -36.83 11.37
N TYR A 108 -26.74 -35.62 10.82
CA TYR A 108 -25.76 -35.35 9.77
C TYR A 108 -24.96 -34.10 10.11
N VAL A 109 -23.73 -34.06 9.60
CA VAL A 109 -22.82 -32.94 9.74
C VAL A 109 -22.40 -32.52 8.34
N LEU A 110 -22.81 -31.32 7.92
CA LEU A 110 -22.46 -30.76 6.62
C LEU A 110 -21.33 -29.73 6.79
N PRO A 111 -20.10 -30.01 6.34
CA PRO A 111 -18.98 -29.09 6.51
C PRO A 111 -19.11 -27.86 5.61
N PHE A 112 -18.61 -26.73 6.10
CA PHE A 112 -18.41 -25.53 5.30
C PHE A 112 -17.01 -24.94 5.49
N VAL A 113 -16.52 -24.31 4.44
CA VAL A 113 -15.23 -23.61 4.42
C VAL A 113 -15.46 -22.21 3.88
N VAL A 114 -15.03 -21.21 4.63
CA VAL A 114 -15.07 -19.81 4.22
C VAL A 114 -13.65 -19.33 4.01
N THR A 115 -13.36 -18.83 2.81
CA THR A 115 -12.08 -18.23 2.47
C THR A 115 -12.28 -16.74 2.24
N VAL A 116 -11.58 -15.91 3.01
CA VAL A 116 -11.60 -14.46 2.83
C VAL A 116 -10.65 -14.10 1.68
N ARG A 117 -11.22 -13.52 0.61
CA ARG A 117 -10.47 -13.11 -0.57
C ARG A 117 -9.35 -12.16 -0.17
N HIS A 118 -8.18 -12.36 -0.79
CA HIS A 118 -7.28 -11.23 -0.97
C HIS A 118 -7.97 -10.28 -1.95
N GLU A 119 -8.29 -9.06 -1.52
CA GLU A 119 -8.70 -8.02 -2.47
C GLU A 119 -7.55 -7.84 -3.45
N GLN A 120 -7.75 -8.38 -4.64
CA GLN A 120 -6.84 -8.18 -5.74
C GLN A 120 -7.44 -7.05 -6.57
N ILE A 121 -6.59 -6.07 -6.83
CA ILE A 121 -6.96 -4.95 -7.67
C ILE A 121 -7.07 -5.50 -9.09
N ALA A 122 -8.30 -5.63 -9.57
CA ALA A 122 -8.57 -6.10 -10.93
C ALA A 122 -8.17 -5.01 -11.94
N SER A 123 -7.42 -5.41 -12.96
CA SER A 123 -7.09 -4.56 -14.11
C SER A 123 -7.36 -5.30 -15.44
N SER A 124 -7.32 -4.58 -16.55
CA SER A 124 -7.45 -5.14 -17.91
C SER A 124 -6.41 -6.24 -18.22
N LEU A 125 -5.27 -6.25 -17.53
CA LEU A 125 -4.20 -7.24 -17.66
C LEU A 125 -4.25 -8.36 -16.58
N GLY A 126 -5.29 -8.36 -15.73
CA GLY A 126 -5.45 -9.27 -14.60
C GLY A 126 -5.09 -8.63 -13.25
N ASP A 127 -4.85 -9.47 -12.25
CA ASP A 127 -4.73 -9.03 -10.86
C ASP A 127 -3.38 -8.33 -10.55
N ILE A 128 -3.45 -7.11 -10.01
CA ILE A 128 -2.29 -6.33 -9.60
C ILE A 128 -1.95 -6.64 -8.14
N LYS A 129 -0.80 -7.29 -7.94
CA LYS A 129 -0.34 -7.77 -6.62
C LYS A 129 0.87 -7.03 -6.07
N ASN A 130 1.64 -6.36 -6.92
CA ASN A 130 2.91 -5.71 -6.56
C ASN A 130 3.23 -4.57 -7.53
N LEU A 131 4.25 -3.78 -7.21
CA LEU A 131 4.71 -2.66 -8.04
C LEU A 131 5.20 -3.08 -9.44
N PHE A 132 5.59 -4.35 -9.63
CA PHE A 132 5.98 -4.87 -10.95
C PHE A 132 4.77 -5.05 -11.88
N HIS A 133 3.65 -5.58 -11.35
CA HIS A 133 2.40 -5.70 -12.11
C HIS A 133 1.87 -4.32 -12.50
N PHE A 134 1.92 -3.36 -11.56
CA PHE A 134 1.53 -1.97 -11.82
C PHE A 134 2.40 -1.31 -12.92
N ALA A 135 3.72 -1.49 -12.89
CA ALA A 135 4.60 -0.95 -13.93
C ALA A 135 4.32 -1.55 -15.33
N ASN A 136 3.89 -2.81 -15.40
CA ASN A 136 3.47 -3.44 -16.66
C ASN A 136 2.11 -2.92 -17.15
N LEU A 137 1.16 -2.67 -16.22
CA LEU A 137 -0.09 -1.99 -16.56
C LEU A 137 0.20 -0.62 -17.16
N ALA A 138 0.96 0.23 -16.46
CA ALA A 138 1.31 1.56 -16.93
C ALA A 138 2.03 1.59 -18.29
N LYS A 139 2.75 0.52 -18.64
CA LYS A 139 3.41 0.38 -19.95
C LYS A 139 2.44 0.04 -21.08
N THR A 140 1.34 -0.65 -20.77
CA THR A 140 0.38 -1.15 -21.76
C THR A 140 -0.81 -0.21 -21.89
N ASP A 141 -1.34 0.27 -20.76
CA ASP A 141 -2.43 1.22 -20.64
C ASP A 141 -2.09 2.28 -19.57
N TRP A 142 -1.77 3.50 -20.02
CA TRP A 142 -1.35 4.59 -19.14
C TRP A 142 -2.54 5.23 -18.41
N GLU A 143 -3.70 5.34 -19.06
CA GLU A 143 -4.90 5.94 -18.49
C GLU A 143 -5.43 5.08 -17.34
N GLU A 144 -5.55 3.76 -17.56
CA GLU A 144 -5.99 2.83 -16.52
C GLU A 144 -5.03 2.84 -15.31
N ALA A 145 -3.72 2.96 -15.55
CA ALA A 145 -2.74 3.03 -14.47
C ALA A 145 -2.86 4.32 -13.64
N ILE A 146 -3.25 5.44 -14.24
CA ILE A 146 -3.50 6.70 -13.51
C ILE A 146 -4.72 6.53 -12.61
N ASP A 147 -5.84 6.05 -13.15
CA ASP A 147 -7.07 5.84 -12.39
C ASP A 147 -6.82 4.89 -11.22
N LEU A 148 -6.05 3.83 -11.45
CA LEU A 148 -5.66 2.89 -10.41
C LEU A 148 -4.78 3.52 -9.35
N PHE A 149 -3.76 4.29 -9.74
CA PHE A 149 -2.85 4.96 -8.82
C PHE A 149 -3.57 5.91 -7.86
N TYR A 150 -4.69 6.49 -8.27
CA TYR A 150 -5.49 7.38 -7.43
C TYR A 150 -6.67 6.70 -6.74
N SER A 151 -6.84 5.39 -6.90
CA SER A 151 -7.85 4.61 -6.19
C SER A 151 -7.53 4.45 -4.70
N SER A 152 -8.56 4.27 -3.87
CA SER A 152 -8.38 3.96 -2.44
C SER A 152 -7.62 2.67 -2.21
N ASP A 153 -7.69 1.75 -3.15
CA ASP A 153 -7.28 0.36 -2.97
C ASP A 153 -5.79 0.18 -3.26
N PHE A 154 -5.19 1.07 -4.04
CA PHE A 154 -3.77 1.01 -4.43
C PHE A 154 -2.80 1.00 -3.25
N ILE A 155 -3.18 1.61 -2.12
CA ILE A 155 -2.35 1.62 -0.90
C ILE A 155 -2.12 0.20 -0.35
N SER A 156 -3.01 -0.75 -0.63
CA SER A 156 -2.90 -2.14 -0.19
C SER A 156 -1.70 -2.89 -0.80
N ILE A 157 -1.15 -2.40 -1.91
CA ILE A 157 -0.01 -3.01 -2.61
C ILE A 157 1.30 -2.87 -1.80
N PHE A 158 1.41 -1.85 -0.95
CA PHE A 158 2.64 -1.51 -0.23
C PHE A 158 2.92 -2.39 1.01
N LYS A 159 2.44 -3.65 1.03
CA LYS A 159 2.70 -4.58 2.14
C LYS A 159 4.00 -5.37 1.90
N GLY A 160 4.81 -5.53 2.94
CA GLY A 160 6.05 -6.33 2.90
C GLY A 160 7.23 -5.60 2.26
N ASN A 161 7.83 -6.16 1.20
CA ASN A 161 9.07 -5.62 0.62
C ASN A 161 8.92 -4.21 0.00
N ASP A 162 7.70 -3.81 -0.35
CA ASP A 162 7.41 -2.52 -1.00
C ASP A 162 6.99 -1.42 0.00
N GLU A 163 6.95 -1.71 1.31
CA GLU A 163 6.51 -0.78 2.38
C GLU A 163 7.31 0.54 2.41
N GLN A 164 8.61 0.46 2.11
CA GLN A 164 9.50 1.63 2.02
C GLN A 164 9.05 2.70 0.99
N TYR A 165 8.18 2.35 0.05
CA TYR A 165 7.67 3.26 -0.98
C TYR A 165 6.30 3.85 -0.65
N GLU A 166 5.67 3.44 0.46
CA GLU A 166 4.33 3.90 0.86
C GLU A 166 4.31 5.41 1.14
N SER A 167 5.34 5.92 1.83
CA SER A 167 5.52 7.34 2.13
C SER A 167 5.66 8.20 0.87
N LEU A 168 6.42 7.70 -0.11
CA LEU A 168 6.61 8.29 -1.42
C LEU A 168 5.29 8.33 -2.20
N TYR A 169 4.56 7.22 -2.22
CA TYR A 169 3.24 7.13 -2.84
C TYR A 169 2.28 8.15 -2.22
N ARG A 170 2.13 8.17 -0.90
CA ARG A 170 1.25 9.13 -0.19
C ARG A 170 1.60 10.58 -0.48
N GLY A 171 2.90 10.87 -0.60
CA GLY A 171 3.37 12.19 -1.00
C GLY A 171 2.98 12.54 -2.42
N LEU A 172 3.08 11.62 -3.38
CA LEU A 172 2.78 11.89 -4.80
C LEU A 172 1.29 11.80 -5.13
N SER A 173 0.52 10.95 -4.45
CA SER A 173 -0.92 10.74 -4.68
C SER A 173 -1.82 11.79 -4.03
N TYR A 174 -1.26 12.68 -3.20
CA TYR A 174 -2.02 13.72 -2.49
C TYR A 174 -2.82 14.64 -3.41
N VAL A 175 -2.29 14.95 -4.61
CA VAL A 175 -2.98 15.75 -5.63
C VAL A 175 -3.56 14.78 -6.68
N PRO A 176 -4.88 14.58 -6.73
CA PRO A 176 -5.51 13.61 -7.63
C PRO A 176 -5.36 14.00 -9.10
N GLY A 177 -5.17 12.99 -9.98
CA GLY A 177 -5.20 13.17 -11.44
C GLY A 177 -3.96 13.80 -12.06
N ASN A 178 -2.86 13.96 -11.31
CA ASN A 178 -1.61 14.49 -11.85
C ASN A 178 -0.73 13.38 -12.45
N GLU A 179 -0.81 13.20 -13.77
CA GLU A 179 -0.01 12.23 -14.52
C GLU A 179 1.51 12.35 -14.27
N GLN A 180 2.00 13.57 -14.02
CA GLN A 180 3.41 13.80 -13.72
C GLN A 180 3.83 13.12 -12.41
N ASN A 181 2.96 13.07 -11.41
CA ASN A 181 3.26 12.42 -10.13
C ASN A 181 3.33 10.89 -10.29
N VAL A 182 2.54 10.31 -11.20
CA VAL A 182 2.61 8.87 -11.54
C VAL A 182 3.95 8.55 -12.24
N GLU A 183 4.36 9.40 -13.18
CA GLU A 183 5.67 9.33 -13.84
C GLU A 183 6.82 9.43 -12.82
N GLU A 184 6.77 10.43 -11.94
CA GLU A 184 7.73 10.67 -10.88
C GLU A 184 7.85 9.45 -9.95
N PHE A 185 6.71 8.85 -9.57
CA PHE A 185 6.67 7.66 -8.74
C PHE A 185 7.40 6.49 -9.40
N LEU A 186 7.07 6.15 -10.64
CA LEU A 186 7.67 5.03 -11.38
C LEU A 186 9.18 5.19 -11.60
N ILE A 187 9.65 6.44 -11.78
CA ILE A 187 11.07 6.77 -11.89
C ILE A 187 11.76 6.64 -10.53
N ALA A 188 11.14 7.17 -9.46
CA ALA A 188 11.71 7.14 -8.12
C ALA A 188 11.86 5.72 -7.57
N ILE A 189 10.93 4.81 -7.85
CA ILE A 189 11.04 3.38 -7.51
C ILE A 189 11.94 2.58 -8.48
N SER A 190 12.61 3.26 -9.42
CA SER A 190 13.52 2.66 -10.42
C SER A 190 12.89 1.59 -11.33
N LYS A 191 11.56 1.61 -11.52
CA LYS A 191 10.86 0.71 -12.45
C LYS A 191 10.75 1.28 -13.86
N LYS A 192 11.01 2.58 -14.02
CA LYS A 192 10.97 3.30 -15.29
C LYS A 192 12.16 4.24 -15.46
N ARG A 193 12.59 4.45 -16.71
CA ARG A 193 13.54 5.52 -17.07
C ARG A 193 12.77 6.73 -17.60
N PRO A 194 13.22 7.96 -17.32
CA PRO A 194 12.57 9.16 -17.82
C PRO A 194 12.42 9.16 -19.34
N MET A 195 11.30 9.69 -19.84
CA MET A 195 11.08 9.85 -21.28
C MET A 195 12.11 10.81 -21.88
N ASN A 196 12.69 10.44 -23.01
CA ASN A 196 13.67 11.26 -23.71
C ASN A 196 13.06 11.84 -24.99
N PHE A 197 13.30 13.13 -25.25
CA PHE A 197 12.85 13.81 -26.46
C PHE A 197 14.08 14.18 -27.30
N LEU A 198 14.09 13.76 -28.55
CA LEU A 198 15.17 14.04 -29.48
C LEU A 198 14.72 15.12 -30.46
N LEU A 199 15.44 16.25 -30.46
CA LEU A 199 15.33 17.28 -31.48
C LEU A 199 16.19 16.87 -32.67
N ASP A 200 15.60 16.79 -33.86
CA ASP A 200 16.32 16.40 -35.07
C ASP A 200 17.37 17.46 -35.48
N GLN A 201 17.08 18.72 -35.14
CA GLN A 201 17.92 19.88 -35.44
C GLN A 201 18.66 20.33 -34.16
N LYS A 202 19.97 20.55 -34.26
CA LYS A 202 20.80 21.12 -33.17
C LYS A 202 20.76 22.65 -33.12
N GLU A 203 20.55 23.28 -34.27
CA GLU A 203 20.40 24.72 -34.44
C GLU A 203 19.48 24.95 -35.64
N LEU A 204 18.75 26.07 -35.61
CA LEU A 204 17.88 26.49 -36.71
C LEU A 204 18.38 27.83 -37.25
N VAL A 205 18.89 27.81 -38.49
CA VAL A 205 19.35 29.00 -39.20
C VAL A 205 18.34 29.34 -40.29
N ILE A 206 17.77 30.54 -40.23
CA ILE A 206 16.71 31.00 -41.14
C ILE A 206 17.20 32.24 -41.90
N ASP A 207 17.28 32.15 -43.23
CA ASP A 207 17.58 33.29 -44.09
C ASP A 207 16.26 33.96 -44.53
N TYR A 208 15.95 35.11 -43.93
CA TYR A 208 14.71 35.84 -44.20
C TYR A 208 14.87 36.70 -45.47
N THR A 209 14.22 36.25 -46.56
CA THR A 209 14.24 36.89 -47.89
C THR A 209 13.03 37.80 -48.17
N GLY A 210 12.21 38.09 -47.16
CA GLY A 210 11.03 38.97 -47.27
C GLY A 210 9.68 38.26 -47.38
N LEU A 211 9.66 36.94 -47.58
CA LEU A 211 8.45 36.11 -47.57
C LEU A 211 8.38 35.31 -46.24
N PRO A 212 7.30 35.42 -45.45
CA PRO A 212 7.14 34.64 -44.24
C PRO A 212 6.92 33.17 -44.61
N HIS A 213 7.81 32.29 -44.12
CA HIS A 213 7.67 30.84 -44.25
C HIS A 213 7.62 30.22 -42.86
N ASP A 214 6.74 29.24 -42.68
CA ASP A 214 6.67 28.43 -41.47
C ASP A 214 7.83 27.42 -41.52
N ASN A 215 8.70 27.42 -40.52
CA ASN A 215 9.78 26.44 -40.40
C ASN A 215 9.34 25.28 -39.49
N GLY A 216 9.45 24.06 -39.97
CA GLY A 216 9.11 22.86 -39.22
C GLY A 216 10.21 22.44 -38.24
N ILE A 217 9.83 22.19 -36.99
CA ILE A 217 10.66 21.58 -35.95
C ILE A 217 10.11 20.18 -35.71
N LEU A 218 10.94 19.15 -35.90
CA LEU A 218 10.60 17.75 -35.65
C LEU A 218 11.12 17.31 -34.27
N ILE A 219 10.20 16.86 -33.42
CA ILE A 219 10.50 16.30 -32.09
C ILE A 219 10.14 14.82 -32.10
N THR A 220 11.10 13.95 -31.74
CA THR A 220 10.88 12.50 -31.64
C THR A 220 10.87 12.07 -30.17
N ARG A 221 9.80 11.41 -29.72
CA ARG A 221 9.70 10.84 -28.36
C ARG A 221 10.31 9.44 -28.31
N ASN A 222 11.03 9.14 -27.22
CA ASN A 222 11.60 7.83 -26.93
C ASN A 222 11.30 7.44 -25.48
N GLY A 223 10.43 6.45 -25.29
CA GLY A 223 9.89 6.03 -23.99
C GLY A 223 8.39 5.80 -24.06
N TRP A 224 7.76 5.62 -22.89
CA TRP A 224 6.30 5.47 -22.70
C TRP A 224 5.86 6.32 -21.50
N GLY A 225 4.55 6.59 -21.33
CA GLY A 225 3.95 7.38 -20.23
C GLY A 225 3.90 8.89 -20.46
N TYR A 226 4.22 9.70 -19.44
CA TYR A 226 3.96 11.14 -19.45
C TYR A 226 4.68 11.89 -20.59
N SER A 227 3.89 12.40 -21.55
CA SER A 227 4.38 12.98 -22.82
C SER A 227 4.29 14.51 -22.90
N LYS A 228 3.83 15.21 -21.85
CA LYS A 228 3.62 16.66 -21.90
C LYS A 228 4.97 17.42 -21.92
N LEU A 229 5.09 18.38 -22.84
CA LEU A 229 6.29 19.20 -23.04
C LEU A 229 5.91 20.67 -23.21
N LYS A 230 6.56 21.59 -22.49
CA LYS A 230 6.37 23.04 -22.60
C LYS A 230 7.50 23.66 -23.43
N ALA A 231 7.17 24.69 -24.22
CA ALA A 231 8.12 25.45 -25.02
C ALA A 231 8.18 26.90 -24.55
N GLN A 232 9.37 27.34 -24.10
CA GLN A 232 9.64 28.74 -23.76
C GLN A 232 10.53 29.37 -24.83
N ILE A 233 10.25 30.63 -25.16
CA ILE A 233 10.97 31.36 -26.20
C ILE A 233 11.81 32.47 -25.56
N GLU A 234 13.07 32.56 -25.95
CA GLU A 234 13.88 33.75 -25.76
C GLU A 234 14.16 34.39 -27.13
N GLY A 235 13.58 35.56 -27.36
CA GLY A 235 13.68 36.28 -28.63
C GLY A 235 12.31 36.71 -29.13
N ASP A 236 12.03 38.00 -29.04
CA ASP A 236 10.72 38.58 -29.35
C ASP A 236 10.23 38.37 -30.80
N PHE A 237 11.14 37.97 -31.71
CA PHE A 237 10.86 37.74 -33.12
C PHE A 237 10.36 36.32 -33.43
N ILE A 238 10.38 35.40 -32.45
CA ILE A 238 9.98 33.99 -32.63
C ILE A 238 8.55 33.80 -32.11
N MET A 239 7.72 33.08 -32.87
CA MET A 239 6.40 32.63 -32.47
C MET A 239 6.25 31.15 -32.81
N LEU A 240 5.75 30.35 -31.87
CA LEU A 240 5.37 28.97 -32.12
C LEU A 240 3.85 28.88 -32.37
N ASP A 241 3.43 27.88 -33.15
CA ASP A 241 2.03 27.53 -33.32
C ASP A 241 1.44 26.90 -32.05
N LYS A 242 2.23 26.12 -31.31
CA LYS A 242 1.89 25.57 -29.99
C LYS A 242 3.03 25.76 -28.99
N TYR A 243 2.65 26.05 -27.74
CA TYR A 243 3.59 26.21 -26.62
C TYR A 243 3.51 25.05 -25.62
N GLU A 244 2.45 24.27 -25.67
CA GLU A 244 2.29 23.02 -24.92
C GLU A 244 2.03 21.90 -25.92
N ILE A 245 2.78 20.82 -25.79
CA ILE A 245 2.71 19.64 -26.64
C ILE A 245 2.21 18.50 -25.76
N THR A 246 1.10 17.88 -26.14
CA THR A 246 0.49 16.75 -25.42
C THR A 246 0.58 15.47 -26.25
N GLU A 247 0.06 14.35 -25.74
CA GLU A 247 0.05 13.07 -26.47
C GLU A 247 -0.69 13.15 -27.82
N ASP A 248 -1.78 13.92 -27.90
CA ASP A 248 -2.56 14.13 -29.13
C ASP A 248 -1.77 14.77 -30.28
N ASP A 249 -0.65 15.44 -29.96
CA ASP A 249 0.21 16.10 -30.94
C ASP A 249 1.26 15.16 -31.57
N PHE A 250 1.41 13.95 -31.03
CA PHE A 250 2.32 12.94 -31.54
C PHE A 250 1.59 11.98 -32.49
N THR A 251 2.00 11.97 -33.76
CA THR A 251 1.59 10.92 -34.70
C THR A 251 2.59 9.76 -34.59
N GLY A 252 2.26 8.77 -33.77
CA GLY A 252 3.17 7.69 -33.40
C GLY A 252 4.26 8.19 -32.43
N SER A 253 5.49 8.35 -32.90
CA SER A 253 6.62 8.83 -32.08
C SER A 253 7.10 10.24 -32.45
N SER A 254 6.46 10.93 -33.39
CA SER A 254 6.95 12.19 -33.95
C SER A 254 5.90 13.31 -33.85
N CYS A 255 6.34 14.48 -33.40
CA CYS A 255 5.56 15.72 -33.34
C CYS A 255 6.20 16.78 -34.26
N HIS A 256 5.36 17.48 -35.02
CA HIS A 256 5.79 18.54 -35.94
C HIS A 256 5.25 19.89 -35.45
N LEU A 257 6.15 20.78 -35.04
CA LEU A 257 5.82 22.15 -34.63
C LEU A 257 6.20 23.14 -35.72
N LYS A 258 5.46 24.25 -35.82
CA LYS A 258 5.73 25.31 -36.79
C LYS A 258 6.20 26.57 -36.10
N LEU A 259 7.38 27.03 -36.50
CA LEU A 259 7.94 28.31 -36.10
C LEU A 259 7.57 29.37 -37.13
N ARG A 260 6.94 30.45 -36.66
CA ARG A 260 6.64 31.67 -37.42
C ARG A 260 7.49 32.84 -36.92
N LEU A 261 7.92 33.69 -37.85
CA LEU A 261 8.70 34.88 -37.54
C LEU A 261 7.81 36.12 -37.45
N ARG A 262 7.97 36.91 -36.39
CA ARG A 262 7.34 38.24 -36.26
C ARG A 262 8.18 39.27 -36.97
N THR A 263 7.79 39.58 -38.21
CA THR A 263 8.53 40.47 -39.12
C THR A 263 8.72 41.89 -38.56
N GLU A 264 7.78 42.37 -37.73
CA GLU A 264 7.83 43.70 -37.10
C GLU A 264 8.98 43.86 -36.09
N LYS A 265 9.46 42.76 -35.52
CA LYS A 265 10.50 42.75 -34.48
C LYS A 265 11.87 42.30 -34.98
N LEU A 266 12.00 42.05 -36.27
CA LEU A 266 13.26 41.69 -36.91
C LEU A 266 14.06 42.94 -37.25
N HIS A 267 15.31 43.03 -36.78
CA HIS A 267 16.25 44.07 -37.22
C HIS A 267 17.17 43.56 -38.33
N SER A 268 17.81 44.47 -39.06
CA SER A 268 18.79 44.12 -40.09
C SER A 268 20.01 43.40 -39.47
N GLY A 269 20.53 42.39 -40.17
CA GLY A 269 21.63 41.52 -39.68
C GLY A 269 21.15 40.22 -39.01
N ASN A 270 21.91 39.71 -38.05
CA ASN A 270 21.61 38.45 -37.36
C ASN A 270 20.79 38.72 -36.08
N ASN A 271 19.63 38.10 -35.99
CA ASN A 271 18.77 38.09 -34.81
C ASN A 271 18.98 36.73 -34.12
N PHE A 272 19.41 36.76 -32.85
CA PHE A 272 19.67 35.56 -32.07
C PHE A 272 18.54 35.33 -31.07
N GLY A 273 18.03 34.11 -31.03
CA GLY A 273 17.05 33.66 -30.06
C GLY A 273 17.26 32.18 -29.75
N LYS A 274 16.45 31.65 -28.85
CA LYS A 274 16.42 30.21 -28.56
C LYS A 274 15.02 29.78 -28.16
N ILE A 275 14.72 28.52 -28.45
CA ILE A 275 13.52 27.85 -27.96
C ILE A 275 13.98 26.81 -26.95
N VAL A 276 13.45 26.88 -25.73
CA VAL A 276 13.73 25.93 -24.66
C VAL A 276 12.53 25.02 -24.54
N PHE A 277 12.70 23.75 -24.92
CA PHE A 277 11.72 22.71 -24.68
C PHE A 277 12.02 22.06 -23.34
N TYR A 278 11.05 22.03 -22.44
CA TYR A 278 11.25 21.49 -21.10
C TYR A 278 10.00 20.86 -20.52
N ASN A 279 10.21 19.89 -19.64
CA ASN A 279 9.25 19.39 -18.67
C ASN A 279 10.00 19.11 -17.36
N ALA A 280 9.36 18.41 -16.42
CA ALA A 280 9.95 18.02 -15.13
C ALA A 280 11.24 17.20 -15.25
N PHE A 281 11.39 16.42 -16.33
CA PHE A 281 12.40 15.36 -16.47
C PHE A 281 13.44 15.66 -17.55
N PHE A 282 13.11 16.57 -18.47
CA PHE A 282 13.85 16.83 -19.70
C PHE A 282 13.92 18.34 -19.97
N LYS A 283 15.09 18.79 -20.42
CA LYS A 283 15.31 20.15 -20.92
C LYS A 283 16.25 20.12 -22.12
N ALA A 284 15.82 20.69 -23.24
CA ALA A 284 16.64 20.91 -24.42
C ALA A 284 16.50 22.33 -24.94
N GLU A 285 17.59 22.86 -25.48
CA GLU A 285 17.66 24.20 -26.02
C GLU A 285 17.94 24.12 -27.52
N LEU A 286 17.11 24.79 -28.32
CA LEU A 286 17.27 24.94 -29.76
C LEU A 286 17.62 26.40 -30.08
N PRO A 287 18.89 26.71 -30.37
CA PRO A 287 19.28 28.04 -30.83
C PRO A 287 18.65 28.35 -32.19
N VAL A 288 18.07 29.56 -32.31
CA VAL A 288 17.45 30.06 -33.54
C VAL A 288 18.19 31.32 -33.98
N THR A 289 18.77 31.30 -35.17
CA THR A 289 19.43 32.46 -35.78
C THR A 289 18.68 32.87 -37.03
N VAL A 290 18.15 34.09 -37.06
CA VAL A 290 17.47 34.65 -38.24
C VAL A 290 18.34 35.72 -38.87
N SER A 291 18.81 35.47 -40.09
CA SER A 291 19.56 36.43 -40.88
C SER A 291 18.57 37.24 -41.73
N VAL A 292 18.52 38.56 -41.52
CA VAL A 292 17.57 39.46 -42.20
C VAL A 292 18.34 40.29 -43.23
N ASN A 293 18.22 39.89 -44.49
CA ASN A 293 18.81 40.58 -45.63
C ASN A 293 17.75 41.38 -46.38
N LEU A 294 17.38 42.55 -45.84
CA LEU A 294 16.41 43.49 -46.42
C LEU A 294 16.81 44.09 -47.78
N THR A 295 18.00 43.78 -48.31
CA THR A 295 18.55 44.39 -49.54
C THR A 295 18.68 43.44 -50.72
N GLY A 296 18.31 42.16 -50.61
CA GLY A 296 18.40 41.18 -51.72
C GLY A 296 19.82 41.01 -52.28
N LYS A 297 20.83 41.54 -51.60
CA LYS A 297 22.25 41.42 -51.93
C LYS A 297 22.91 40.80 -50.71
N HIS A 298 23.33 39.55 -50.80
CA HIS A 298 24.41 39.10 -49.95
C HIS A 298 25.52 40.16 -50.06
N PRO A 299 26.01 40.77 -48.96
CA PRO A 299 27.28 41.47 -49.04
C PRO A 299 28.25 40.44 -49.60
N SER A 300 28.74 40.66 -50.82
CA SER A 300 29.62 39.68 -51.45
C SER A 300 30.80 39.42 -50.51
N ALA A 301 31.47 38.27 -50.65
CA ALA A 301 32.69 38.01 -49.90
C ALA A 301 33.66 39.21 -49.95
N ALA A 302 33.65 39.98 -51.05
CA ALA A 302 34.41 41.22 -51.19
C ALA A 302 33.95 42.36 -50.25
N TYR A 303 32.64 42.56 -50.00
CA TYR A 303 32.16 43.57 -49.05
C TYR A 303 32.52 43.22 -47.60
N GLN A 304 32.40 41.95 -47.22
CA GLN A 304 32.77 41.49 -45.88
C GLN A 304 34.29 41.61 -45.65
N GLU A 305 35.08 41.18 -46.64
CA GLU A 305 36.54 41.32 -46.58
C GLU A 305 36.97 42.80 -46.61
N LYS A 306 36.28 43.67 -47.37
CA LYS A 306 36.46 45.12 -47.34
C LYS A 306 36.25 45.70 -45.94
N LYS A 307 35.14 45.38 -45.27
CA LYS A 307 34.88 45.84 -43.89
C LYS A 307 35.90 45.29 -42.88
N LYS A 308 36.31 44.03 -43.03
CA LYS A 308 37.33 43.39 -42.18
C LYS A 308 38.69 44.07 -42.32
N LEU A 309 39.10 44.42 -43.54
CA LEU A 309 40.33 45.17 -43.81
C LEU A 309 40.28 46.57 -43.18
N VAL A 310 39.14 47.28 -43.26
CA VAL A 310 38.95 48.58 -42.60
C VAL A 310 39.06 48.45 -41.07
N VAL A 311 38.47 47.41 -40.47
CA VAL A 311 38.60 47.16 -39.03
C VAL A 311 40.05 46.85 -38.65
N GLN A 312 40.79 46.08 -39.46
CA GLN A 312 42.22 45.83 -39.24
C GLN A 312 43.03 47.12 -39.31
N LEU A 313 42.72 48.01 -40.25
CA LEU A 313 43.37 49.31 -40.39
C LEU A 313 43.15 50.17 -39.11
N VAL A 314 41.90 50.27 -38.64
CA VAL A 314 41.56 51.02 -37.42
C VAL A 314 42.22 50.42 -36.17
N LYS A 315 42.25 49.09 -36.03
CA LYS A 315 42.95 48.41 -34.90
C LYS A 315 44.46 48.64 -34.91
N THR A 316 45.05 48.69 -36.11
CA THR A 316 46.50 48.93 -36.29
C THR A 316 46.82 50.39 -35.93
N TYR A 317 45.97 51.34 -36.34
CA TYR A 317 46.07 52.75 -35.94
C TYR A 317 45.85 52.95 -34.43
N GLU A 318 44.84 52.30 -33.84
CA GLU A 318 44.60 52.30 -32.40
C GLU A 318 45.83 51.81 -31.63
N SER A 319 46.44 50.70 -32.05
CA SER A 319 47.62 50.14 -31.40
C SER A 319 48.83 51.09 -31.45
N PHE A 320 48.98 51.82 -32.56
CA PHE A 320 50.01 52.84 -32.73
C PHE A 320 49.78 54.04 -31.79
N ARG A 321 48.57 54.61 -31.78
CA ARG A 321 48.23 55.76 -30.92
C ARG A 321 48.28 55.40 -29.43
N CYS A 322 47.96 54.17 -29.07
CA CYS A 322 48.14 53.65 -27.70
C CYS A 322 49.61 53.37 -27.33
N LYS A 323 50.59 53.71 -28.18
CA LYS A 323 52.04 53.45 -28.01
C LYS A 323 52.41 51.96 -27.82
N LYS A 324 51.56 51.03 -28.28
CA LYS A 324 51.81 49.57 -28.20
C LYS A 324 52.70 49.07 -29.34
N ILE A 325 52.69 49.75 -30.49
CA ILE A 325 53.56 49.48 -31.63
C ILE A 325 54.35 50.73 -32.01
N THR A 326 55.56 50.55 -32.52
CA THR A 326 56.39 51.66 -33.00
C THR A 326 55.91 52.17 -34.36
N SER A 327 56.25 53.41 -34.71
CA SER A 327 55.92 54.00 -36.02
C SER A 327 56.38 53.14 -37.21
N ARG A 328 57.54 52.48 -37.11
CA ARG A 328 58.05 51.58 -38.16
C ARG A 328 57.17 50.34 -38.36
N VAL A 329 56.71 49.72 -37.26
CA VAL A 329 55.84 48.53 -37.31
C VAL A 329 54.45 48.91 -37.83
N TRP A 330 53.93 50.08 -37.41
CA TRP A 330 52.67 50.62 -37.92
C TRP A 330 52.68 50.81 -39.44
N VAL A 331 53.70 51.49 -39.99
CA VAL A 331 53.86 51.68 -41.44
C VAL A 331 53.99 50.33 -42.18
N SER A 332 54.70 49.36 -41.62
CA SER A 332 54.81 48.02 -42.23
C SER A 332 53.46 47.28 -42.27
N GLU A 333 52.76 47.19 -41.14
CA GLU A 333 51.48 46.47 -41.06
C GLU A 333 50.37 47.17 -41.85
N THR A 334 50.29 48.50 -41.79
CA THR A 334 49.39 49.28 -42.63
C THR A 334 49.68 49.06 -44.11
N GLY A 335 50.97 49.01 -44.52
CA GLY A 335 51.33 48.71 -45.91
C GLY A 335 50.85 47.33 -46.39
N LYS A 336 50.90 46.30 -45.53
CA LYS A 336 50.34 44.96 -45.82
C LYS A 336 48.81 45.00 -45.98
N ILE A 337 48.12 45.75 -45.12
CA ILE A 337 46.66 45.92 -45.19
C ILE A 337 46.27 46.65 -46.47
N ILE A 338 46.95 47.76 -46.81
CA ILE A 338 46.72 48.53 -48.04
C ILE A 338 46.99 47.69 -49.28
N SER A 339 48.04 46.87 -49.29
CA SER A 339 48.33 45.96 -50.40
C SER A 339 47.19 44.94 -50.62
N LYS A 340 46.58 44.44 -49.53
CA LYS A 340 45.41 43.57 -49.59
C LYS A 340 44.14 44.30 -50.02
N MET A 341 43.96 45.56 -49.60
CA MET A 341 42.85 46.42 -50.05
C MET A 341 42.92 46.67 -51.56
N ASN A 342 44.09 47.06 -52.07
CA ASN A 342 44.31 47.30 -53.50
C ASN A 342 44.21 46.03 -54.35
N ALA A 343 44.56 44.86 -53.80
CA ALA A 343 44.36 43.58 -54.48
C ALA A 343 42.87 43.16 -54.55
N LEU A 344 42.02 43.72 -53.68
CA LEU A 344 40.60 43.38 -53.59
C LEU A 344 39.73 44.29 -54.46
N ASP A 345 40.01 45.59 -54.46
CA ASP A 345 39.35 46.59 -55.34
C ASP A 345 40.25 47.83 -55.50
N ASP A 346 40.95 47.95 -56.63
CA ASP A 346 41.88 49.03 -56.93
C ASP A 346 41.19 50.34 -57.36
N LYS A 347 39.89 50.29 -57.66
CA LYS A 347 39.08 51.43 -58.11
C LYS A 347 38.25 52.05 -56.99
N ASP A 348 38.15 51.40 -55.83
CA ASP A 348 37.42 51.93 -54.71
C ASP A 348 38.01 53.25 -54.17
N ILE A 349 37.16 54.28 -54.11
CA ILE A 349 37.56 55.63 -53.74
C ILE A 349 38.12 55.69 -52.31
N GLU A 350 37.51 54.96 -51.36
CA GLU A 350 37.95 54.95 -49.95
C GLU A 350 39.34 54.29 -49.81
N PHE A 351 39.60 53.19 -50.53
CA PHE A 351 40.91 52.52 -50.57
C PHE A 351 42.00 53.34 -51.25
N ARG A 352 41.68 54.07 -52.33
CA ARG A 352 42.62 55.00 -52.98
C ARG A 352 43.00 56.14 -52.04
N LEU A 353 42.06 56.68 -51.27
CA LEU A 353 42.35 57.69 -50.24
C LEU A 353 43.18 57.12 -49.08
N TYR A 354 42.91 55.90 -48.60
CA TYR A 354 43.79 55.25 -47.60
C TYR A 354 45.19 54.98 -48.14
N THR A 355 45.31 54.61 -49.41
CA THR A 355 46.59 54.42 -50.10
C THR A 355 47.36 55.74 -50.19
N ALA A 356 46.68 56.84 -50.52
CA ALA A 356 47.28 58.17 -50.49
C ALA A 356 47.76 58.54 -49.06
N GLN A 357 46.93 58.33 -48.03
CA GLN A 357 47.33 58.57 -46.64
C GLN A 357 48.56 57.73 -46.24
N TYR A 358 48.62 56.47 -46.67
CA TYR A 358 49.77 55.60 -46.42
C TYR A 358 51.06 56.14 -47.05
N TYR A 359 51.05 56.52 -48.34
CA TYR A 359 52.23 57.07 -49.01
C TYR A 359 52.69 58.40 -48.38
N ILE A 360 51.75 59.27 -48.00
CA ILE A 360 52.05 60.52 -47.29
C ILE A 360 52.72 60.22 -45.94
N THR A 361 52.14 59.34 -45.13
CA THR A 361 52.68 58.98 -43.81
C THR A 361 53.99 58.17 -43.87
N ALA A 362 54.25 57.45 -44.96
CA ALA A 362 55.52 56.77 -45.24
C ALA A 362 56.61 57.70 -45.80
N GLY A 363 56.33 59.01 -45.95
CA GLY A 363 57.29 60.02 -46.43
C GLY A 363 57.41 60.14 -47.95
N ARG A 364 56.57 59.44 -48.72
CA ARG A 364 56.51 59.48 -50.19
C ARG A 364 55.40 60.41 -50.68
N VAL A 365 55.54 61.70 -50.36
CA VAL A 365 54.49 62.71 -50.54
C VAL A 365 54.08 62.90 -52.01
N ASN A 366 55.03 62.84 -52.95
CA ASN A 366 54.74 63.01 -54.38
C ASN A 366 53.84 61.88 -54.94
N GLU A 367 54.07 60.64 -54.49
CA GLU A 367 53.24 59.48 -54.88
C GLU A 367 51.83 59.62 -54.30
N GLY A 368 51.71 60.04 -53.04
CA GLY A 368 50.42 60.33 -52.40
C GLY A 368 49.66 61.45 -53.10
N LYS A 369 50.33 62.56 -53.44
CA LYS A 369 49.72 63.70 -54.16
C LYS A 369 49.21 63.32 -55.54
N TRP A 370 49.98 62.52 -56.29
CA TRP A 370 49.56 62.02 -57.60
C TRP A 370 48.26 61.18 -57.50
N ILE A 371 48.13 60.34 -56.48
CA ILE A 371 46.89 59.59 -56.24
C ILE A 371 45.73 60.54 -55.89
N LEU A 372 45.95 61.56 -55.05
CA LEU A 372 44.91 62.53 -54.68
C LEU A 372 44.39 63.33 -55.89
N ASP A 373 45.29 63.78 -56.78
CA ASP A 373 44.91 64.52 -57.98
C ASP A 373 44.10 63.65 -58.95
N GLN A 374 44.40 62.36 -59.05
CA GLN A 374 43.63 61.41 -59.86
C GLN A 374 42.26 61.06 -59.29
N VAL A 375 42.07 61.20 -57.99
CA VAL A 375 40.84 60.84 -57.27
C VAL A 375 39.91 62.05 -57.08
N ALA A 376 40.40 63.27 -57.35
CA ALA A 376 39.70 64.54 -57.06
C ALA A 376 38.30 64.62 -57.70
N MET A 377 38.19 64.34 -59.01
CA MET A 377 36.90 64.35 -59.71
C MET A 377 35.95 63.23 -59.25
N ASP A 378 36.48 62.06 -58.91
CA ASP A 378 35.68 60.91 -58.45
C ASP A 378 35.09 61.17 -57.06
N VAL A 379 35.82 61.89 -56.21
CA VAL A 379 35.41 62.22 -54.84
C VAL A 379 34.40 63.37 -54.81
N GLU A 380 34.54 64.39 -55.67
CA GLU A 380 33.55 65.48 -55.78
C GLU A 380 32.18 64.97 -56.23
N ASN A 381 32.15 63.92 -57.05
CA ASN A 381 30.92 63.30 -57.55
C ASN A 381 30.40 62.16 -56.65
N ALA A 382 31.10 61.81 -55.58
CA ALA A 382 30.71 60.72 -54.69
C ALA A 382 29.48 61.10 -53.83
N PRO A 383 28.59 60.14 -53.52
CA PRO A 383 27.44 60.41 -52.66
C PRO A 383 27.89 60.64 -51.21
N GLY A 384 27.71 61.89 -50.73
CA GLY A 384 27.98 62.32 -49.36
C GLY A 384 29.32 63.04 -49.15
N ASP A 385 29.36 63.94 -48.16
CA ASP A 385 30.47 64.90 -48.02
C ASP A 385 31.72 64.35 -47.30
N VAL A 386 31.69 63.09 -46.83
CA VAL A 386 32.76 62.50 -45.99
C VAL A 386 34.04 62.24 -46.77
N LEU A 387 33.93 61.61 -47.94
CA LEU A 387 35.09 61.27 -48.78
C LEU A 387 35.75 62.53 -49.33
N TYR A 388 34.94 63.53 -49.68
CA TYR A 388 35.39 64.86 -50.08
C TYR A 388 36.11 65.59 -48.95
N SER A 389 35.53 65.59 -47.74
CA SER A 389 36.19 66.13 -46.56
C SER A 389 37.55 65.45 -46.27
N TYR A 390 37.63 64.13 -46.48
CA TYR A 390 38.86 63.38 -46.27
C TYR A 390 39.92 63.65 -47.36
N HIS A 391 39.52 63.80 -48.62
CA HIS A 391 40.41 64.23 -49.70
C HIS A 391 40.97 65.64 -49.47
N LEU A 392 40.11 66.59 -49.07
CA LEU A 392 40.52 67.95 -48.72
C LEU A 392 41.57 67.95 -47.59
N TYR A 393 41.36 67.14 -46.54
CA TYR A 393 42.33 66.95 -45.47
C TYR A 393 43.67 66.36 -45.95
N LEU A 394 43.65 65.33 -46.79
CA LEU A 394 44.89 64.74 -47.31
C LEU A 394 45.64 65.71 -48.24
N THR A 395 44.92 66.60 -48.92
CA THR A 395 45.48 67.66 -49.76
C THR A 395 46.17 68.75 -48.94
N SER A 396 45.62 69.10 -47.77
CA SER A 396 46.26 70.04 -46.84
C SER A 396 47.54 69.46 -46.24
N LEU A 397 47.61 68.14 -46.00
CA LEU A 397 48.86 67.48 -45.55
C LEU A 397 49.98 67.46 -46.62
N CYS A 398 49.63 67.52 -47.91
CA CYS A 398 50.60 67.52 -49.01
C CYS A 398 51.15 68.93 -49.33
N SER A 399 50.49 70.00 -48.87
CA SER A 399 50.77 71.38 -49.26
C SER A 399 51.30 72.19 -48.08
N LYS A 400 52.40 72.94 -48.27
CA LYS A 400 53.00 73.80 -47.23
C LYS A 400 52.56 75.28 -47.34
N GLU A 401 51.52 75.56 -48.12
CA GLU A 401 51.05 76.93 -48.37
C GLU A 401 49.84 77.25 -47.48
N ASP A 402 49.98 78.25 -46.61
CA ASP A 402 48.93 78.66 -45.66
C ASP A 402 47.61 79.05 -46.34
N ARG A 403 47.66 79.54 -47.58
CA ARG A 403 46.47 79.88 -48.38
C ARG A 403 45.60 78.65 -48.68
N ILE A 404 46.24 77.53 -49.00
CA ILE A 404 45.55 76.27 -49.32
C ILE A 404 44.98 75.66 -48.04
N ILE A 405 45.73 75.74 -46.94
CA ILE A 405 45.28 75.24 -45.63
C ILE A 405 44.06 76.02 -45.14
N ASN A 406 44.05 77.35 -45.28
CA ASN A 406 42.92 78.19 -44.88
C ASN A 406 41.67 77.99 -45.75
N ASP A 407 41.82 77.89 -47.09
CA ASP A 407 40.70 77.58 -48.00
C ASP A 407 40.10 76.19 -47.70
N VAL A 408 40.95 75.20 -47.40
CA VAL A 408 40.49 73.87 -46.97
C VAL A 408 39.77 73.92 -45.62
N SER A 409 40.24 74.75 -44.67
CA SER A 409 39.59 74.93 -43.36
C SER A 409 38.19 75.54 -43.52
N GLU A 410 38.03 76.63 -44.26
CA GLU A 410 36.72 77.29 -44.48
C GLU A 410 35.71 76.35 -45.16
N ARG A 411 36.18 75.57 -46.15
CA ARG A 411 35.34 74.57 -46.83
C ARG A 411 34.91 73.45 -45.89
N LEU A 412 35.82 72.92 -45.07
CA LEU A 412 35.52 71.88 -44.08
C LEU A 412 34.55 72.38 -43.00
N GLU A 413 34.69 73.62 -42.54
CA GLU A 413 33.73 74.23 -41.60
C GLU A 413 32.34 74.37 -42.21
N GLY A 414 32.24 74.81 -43.47
CA GLY A 414 30.97 74.89 -44.20
C GLY A 414 30.31 73.53 -44.43
N ILE A 415 31.11 72.48 -44.64
CA ILE A 415 30.62 71.10 -44.75
C ILE A 415 30.17 70.57 -43.37
N PHE A 416 30.91 70.85 -42.31
CA PHE A 416 30.57 70.40 -40.96
C PHE A 416 29.28 71.05 -40.43
N ARG A 417 29.04 72.34 -40.69
CA ARG A 417 27.77 73.01 -40.34
C ARG A 417 26.54 72.36 -41.00
N ARG A 418 26.72 71.76 -42.18
CA ARG A 418 25.66 71.02 -42.89
C ARG A 418 25.46 69.59 -42.37
N ASN A 419 26.49 69.01 -41.76
CA ASN A 419 26.52 67.63 -41.24
C ASN A 419 27.08 67.58 -39.80
N PRO A 420 26.39 68.18 -38.80
CA PRO A 420 26.91 68.33 -37.44
C PRO A 420 27.01 67.00 -36.65
N ASP A 421 26.34 65.95 -37.10
CA ASP A 421 26.32 64.60 -36.53
C ASP A 421 27.47 63.70 -37.05
N ASN A 422 28.22 64.16 -38.06
CA ASN A 422 29.23 63.36 -38.71
C ASN A 422 30.61 63.45 -38.02
N TRP A 423 30.89 62.45 -37.18
CA TRP A 423 32.13 62.39 -36.40
C TRP A 423 33.42 62.38 -37.22
N ARG A 424 33.41 61.87 -38.46
CA ARG A 424 34.62 61.81 -39.31
C ARG A 424 35.01 63.21 -39.77
N ILE A 425 34.03 64.03 -40.14
CA ILE A 425 34.24 65.43 -40.55
C ILE A 425 34.67 66.26 -39.35
N ALA A 426 34.03 66.05 -38.20
CA ALA A 426 34.43 66.65 -36.92
C ALA A 426 35.90 66.34 -36.57
N TRP A 427 36.31 65.07 -36.72
CA TRP A 427 37.67 64.64 -36.42
C TRP A 427 38.72 65.23 -37.39
N LEU A 428 38.41 65.33 -38.68
CA LEU A 428 39.31 65.92 -39.68
C LEU A 428 39.49 67.43 -39.46
N LEU A 429 38.42 68.14 -39.08
CA LEU A 429 38.45 69.58 -38.81
C LEU A 429 39.44 69.94 -37.68
N GLN A 430 39.63 69.06 -36.69
CA GLN A 430 40.57 69.26 -35.58
C GLN A 430 42.04 69.37 -36.00
N TYR A 431 42.40 68.85 -37.17
CA TYR A 431 43.77 68.85 -37.68
C TYR A 431 44.05 69.96 -38.71
N VAL A 432 43.03 70.69 -39.18
CA VAL A 432 43.17 71.71 -40.24
C VAL A 432 42.97 73.14 -39.73
N SER A 433 42.02 73.38 -38.83
CA SER A 433 41.69 74.75 -38.37
C SER A 433 42.66 75.25 -37.28
N GLU A 434 43.33 76.39 -37.51
CA GLU A 434 44.26 77.02 -36.54
C GLU A 434 43.59 77.38 -35.20
N GLU A 435 42.29 77.74 -35.19
CA GLU A 435 41.53 78.01 -33.96
C GLU A 435 41.28 76.76 -33.11
N HIS A 436 41.16 75.59 -33.76
CA HIS A 436 40.96 74.31 -33.09
C HIS A 436 42.27 73.63 -32.72
N VAL A 437 43.38 73.95 -33.39
CA VAL A 437 44.72 73.41 -33.09
C VAL A 437 45.24 73.91 -31.74
N MET A 438 44.82 75.08 -31.26
CA MET A 438 45.46 75.80 -30.13
C MET A 438 44.82 75.60 -28.73
N SER A 439 43.56 75.16 -28.59
CA SER A 439 42.95 75.01 -27.24
C SER A 439 42.35 73.62 -26.97
N GLY A 440 42.94 72.88 -26.01
CA GLY A 440 42.48 71.56 -25.61
C GLY A 440 41.01 71.53 -25.10
N GLN A 441 40.51 72.62 -24.52
CA GLN A 441 39.13 72.73 -24.04
C GLN A 441 38.09 72.76 -25.17
N ARG A 442 38.34 73.48 -26.27
CA ARG A 442 37.41 73.51 -27.41
C ARG A 442 37.36 72.14 -28.11
N LYS A 443 38.51 71.45 -28.23
CA LYS A 443 38.56 70.06 -28.74
C LYS A 443 37.75 69.10 -27.85
N TRP A 444 37.87 69.22 -26.53
CA TRP A 444 37.09 68.42 -25.59
C TRP A 444 35.58 68.64 -25.73
N MET A 445 35.14 69.90 -25.85
CA MET A 445 33.73 70.25 -26.02
C MET A 445 33.15 69.66 -27.33
N MET A 446 33.90 69.74 -28.43
CA MET A 446 33.51 69.17 -29.72
C MET A 446 33.37 67.64 -29.66
N ILE A 447 34.30 66.94 -28.97
CA ILE A 447 34.20 65.49 -28.76
C ILE A 447 32.97 65.16 -27.90
N GLY A 448 32.72 65.93 -26.84
CA GLY A 448 31.53 65.79 -26.01
C GLY A 448 30.22 65.92 -26.81
N GLU A 449 30.14 66.88 -27.73
CA GLU A 449 28.99 67.07 -28.61
C GLU A 449 28.78 65.89 -29.57
N GLN A 450 29.86 65.35 -30.16
CA GLN A 450 29.78 64.16 -31.01
C GLN A 450 29.39 62.90 -30.24
N LEU A 451 29.82 62.78 -28.98
CA LEU A 451 29.40 61.69 -28.09
C LEU A 451 27.92 61.81 -27.70
N SER A 452 27.37 63.03 -27.53
CA SER A 452 25.93 63.22 -27.31
C SER A 452 25.06 62.84 -28.51
N HIS A 453 25.59 62.93 -29.74
CA HIS A 453 24.91 62.42 -30.94
C HIS A 453 24.96 60.88 -31.08
N GLY A 454 25.47 60.15 -30.07
CA GLY A 454 25.48 58.69 -30.05
C GLY A 454 26.66 58.04 -30.77
N CYS A 455 27.72 58.80 -31.09
CA CYS A 455 28.91 58.23 -31.72
C CYS A 455 29.71 57.35 -30.75
N MET A 456 29.96 56.10 -31.15
CA MET A 456 30.77 55.12 -30.38
C MET A 456 32.13 54.82 -31.05
N SER A 457 32.63 55.73 -31.89
CA SER A 457 33.86 55.51 -32.66
C SER A 457 35.10 55.39 -31.75
N PRO A 458 35.89 54.31 -31.85
CA PRO A 458 37.13 54.13 -31.08
C PRO A 458 38.14 55.28 -31.25
N ILE A 459 38.13 55.94 -32.41
CA ILE A 459 39.06 57.03 -32.74
C ILE A 459 38.75 58.29 -31.91
N LEU A 460 37.47 58.62 -31.70
CA LEU A 460 37.09 59.75 -30.86
C LEU A 460 37.43 59.51 -29.39
N TYR A 461 37.23 58.28 -28.89
CA TYR A 461 37.64 57.93 -27.53
C TYR A 461 39.16 58.03 -27.34
N LEU A 462 39.96 57.63 -28.33
CA LEU A 462 41.42 57.81 -28.28
C LEU A 462 41.81 59.28 -28.22
N GLU A 463 41.17 60.12 -29.04
CA GLU A 463 41.53 61.55 -29.07
C GLU A 463 41.10 62.27 -27.80
N GLY A 464 39.90 61.97 -27.28
CA GLY A 464 39.46 62.43 -25.97
C GLY A 464 40.43 62.00 -24.86
N MET A 465 40.93 60.77 -24.91
CA MET A 465 41.89 60.26 -23.94
C MET A 465 43.26 60.95 -24.05
N ASN A 466 43.73 61.27 -25.25
CA ASN A 466 44.98 62.02 -25.43
C ASN A 466 44.88 63.42 -24.81
N ILE A 467 43.76 64.12 -25.05
CA ILE A 467 43.51 65.46 -24.49
C ILE A 467 43.53 65.41 -22.95
N LEU A 468 42.85 64.43 -22.35
CA LEU A 468 42.84 64.26 -20.90
C LEU A 468 44.21 63.90 -20.32
N ASN A 469 45.03 63.12 -21.06
CA ASN A 469 46.38 62.78 -20.62
C ASN A 469 47.35 63.97 -20.70
N GLU A 470 47.23 64.83 -21.71
CA GLU A 470 48.06 66.02 -21.90
C GLU A 470 47.68 67.15 -20.92
N ALA A 471 46.39 67.35 -20.69
CA ALA A 471 45.86 68.39 -19.80
C ALA A 471 44.78 67.84 -18.85
N PRO A 472 45.19 67.17 -17.74
CA PRO A 472 44.26 66.59 -16.76
C PRO A 472 43.25 67.58 -16.17
N SER A 473 43.61 68.87 -16.06
CA SER A 473 42.74 69.93 -15.51
C SER A 473 41.46 70.18 -16.31
N ILE A 474 41.36 69.68 -17.55
CA ILE A 474 40.14 69.75 -18.36
C ILE A 474 39.03 68.86 -17.77
N LEU A 475 39.42 67.79 -17.07
CA LEU A 475 38.48 66.92 -16.37
C LEU A 475 37.93 67.66 -15.14
N ALA A 476 36.74 68.25 -15.28
CA ALA A 476 36.06 68.98 -14.21
C ALA A 476 34.98 68.14 -13.47
N ARG A 477 34.44 67.12 -14.13
CA ARG A 477 33.34 66.26 -13.64
C ARG A 477 33.49 64.83 -14.16
N LEU A 478 32.70 63.91 -13.59
CA LEU A 478 32.67 62.49 -13.95
C LEU A 478 31.25 62.08 -14.36
N ASP A 479 30.73 62.68 -15.44
CA ASP A 479 29.42 62.33 -15.99
C ASP A 479 29.54 61.20 -17.05
N SER A 480 28.43 60.84 -17.70
CA SER A 480 28.36 59.69 -18.61
C SER A 480 29.35 59.74 -19.79
N GLN A 481 29.67 60.93 -20.29
CA GLN A 481 30.56 61.14 -21.43
C GLN A 481 32.03 60.95 -21.01
N GLU A 482 32.43 61.63 -19.93
CA GLU A 482 33.75 61.54 -19.32
C GLU A 482 34.05 60.09 -18.91
N LEU A 483 33.09 59.40 -18.29
CA LEU A 483 33.22 58.00 -17.89
C LEU A 483 33.39 57.06 -19.09
N SER A 484 32.76 57.33 -20.24
CA SER A 484 32.89 56.49 -21.44
C SER A 484 34.28 56.60 -22.06
N VAL A 485 34.84 57.82 -22.12
CA VAL A 485 36.22 58.07 -22.58
C VAL A 485 37.23 57.42 -21.62
N LEU A 486 37.05 57.61 -20.31
CA LEU A 486 37.92 57.04 -19.28
C LEU A 486 37.84 55.50 -19.23
N GLU A 487 36.65 54.90 -19.41
CA GLU A 487 36.49 53.44 -19.46
C GLU A 487 37.24 52.86 -20.67
N TYR A 488 37.17 53.55 -21.82
CA TYR A 488 37.96 53.16 -22.99
C TYR A 488 39.47 53.25 -22.72
N GLY A 489 39.92 54.35 -22.09
CA GLY A 489 41.31 54.52 -21.67
C GLY A 489 41.79 53.44 -20.68
N ALA A 490 40.94 53.09 -19.71
CA ALA A 490 41.19 52.01 -18.75
C ALA A 490 41.31 50.64 -19.44
N LYS A 491 40.41 50.31 -20.38
CA LYS A 491 40.47 49.06 -21.17
C LYS A 491 41.73 48.95 -22.01
N LYS A 492 42.28 50.08 -22.48
CA LYS A 492 43.46 50.10 -23.34
C LYS A 492 44.77 50.31 -22.57
N GLU A 493 44.70 50.55 -21.25
CA GLU A 493 45.82 50.78 -20.32
C GLU A 493 46.65 52.03 -20.68
N ILE A 494 45.98 53.13 -21.05
CA ILE A 494 46.61 54.39 -21.54
C ILE A 494 46.39 55.59 -20.60
N LEU A 495 46.21 55.37 -19.30
CA LEU A 495 46.00 56.44 -18.31
C LEU A 495 47.35 57.00 -17.80
N SER A 496 47.54 58.33 -17.79
CA SER A 496 48.72 58.99 -17.23
C SER A 496 48.64 59.13 -15.70
N LEU A 497 49.79 59.21 -15.00
CA LEU A 497 49.83 59.34 -13.54
C LEU A 497 49.13 60.62 -13.04
N ASN A 498 49.35 61.76 -13.70
CA ASN A 498 48.72 63.03 -13.33
C ASN A 498 47.20 63.00 -13.54
N LEU A 499 46.72 62.27 -14.54
CA LEU A 499 45.28 62.10 -14.75
C LEU A 499 44.65 61.17 -13.70
N ILE A 500 45.38 60.14 -13.25
CA ILE A 500 44.93 59.28 -12.15
C ILE A 500 44.67 60.11 -10.88
N ASP A 501 45.54 61.06 -10.55
CA ASP A 501 45.37 61.93 -9.37
C ASP A 501 44.10 62.79 -9.48
N GLN A 502 43.83 63.35 -10.66
CA GLN A 502 42.61 64.11 -10.92
C GLN A 502 41.35 63.24 -10.83
N ILE A 503 41.40 62.00 -11.35
CA ILE A 503 40.29 61.04 -11.26
C ILE A 503 40.00 60.69 -9.79
N VAL A 504 41.03 60.42 -8.99
CA VAL A 504 40.91 60.11 -7.55
C VAL A 504 40.27 61.29 -6.82
N TYR A 505 40.77 62.51 -7.05
CA TYR A 505 40.23 63.72 -6.45
C TYR A 505 38.73 63.94 -6.75
N LEU A 506 38.32 63.77 -8.01
CA LEU A 506 36.92 63.91 -8.41
C LEU A 506 36.05 62.77 -7.90
N SER A 507 36.59 61.55 -7.83
CA SER A 507 35.86 60.38 -7.33
C SER A 507 35.41 60.53 -5.87
N ALA A 508 36.19 61.26 -5.04
CA ALA A 508 35.82 61.55 -3.66
C ALA A 508 34.50 62.36 -3.54
N ARG A 509 34.16 63.16 -4.56
CA ARG A 509 32.95 64.01 -4.60
C ARG A 509 31.71 63.28 -5.10
N VAL A 510 31.85 62.09 -5.68
CA VAL A 510 30.74 61.28 -6.19
C VAL A 510 29.92 60.72 -5.02
N ARG A 511 28.59 60.80 -5.14
CA ARG A 511 27.64 60.34 -4.09
C ARG A 511 27.15 58.91 -4.30
N ASN A 512 26.97 58.48 -5.55
CA ASN A 512 26.39 57.18 -5.90
C ASN A 512 27.43 56.25 -6.52
N PHE A 513 27.23 54.94 -6.42
CA PHE A 513 28.06 53.95 -7.10
C PHE A 513 27.82 53.95 -8.61
N ASP A 514 28.90 54.10 -9.39
CA ASP A 514 28.90 53.87 -10.84
C ASP A 514 29.88 52.73 -11.17
N LYS A 515 29.36 51.67 -11.80
CA LYS A 515 30.12 50.48 -12.19
C LYS A 515 31.26 50.79 -13.18
N ARG A 516 31.12 51.81 -14.02
CA ARG A 516 32.17 52.28 -14.95
C ARG A 516 33.29 52.95 -14.18
N LEU A 517 32.96 53.81 -13.22
CA LEU A 517 33.94 54.46 -12.35
C LEU A 517 34.74 53.43 -11.55
N PHE A 518 34.07 52.40 -11.01
CA PHE A 518 34.74 51.31 -10.32
C PHE A 518 35.73 50.55 -11.22
N ARG A 519 35.38 50.25 -12.48
CA ARG A 519 36.30 49.64 -13.46
C ARG A 519 37.52 50.54 -13.75
N ILE A 520 37.30 51.85 -13.85
CA ILE A 520 38.36 52.83 -14.08
C ILE A 520 39.31 52.87 -12.89
N LEU A 521 38.79 53.01 -11.66
CA LEU A 521 39.61 53.04 -10.44
C LEU A 521 40.39 51.72 -10.23
N LYS A 522 39.81 50.56 -10.57
CA LYS A 522 40.53 49.28 -10.57
C LYS A 522 41.73 49.29 -11.53
N ALA A 523 41.57 49.87 -12.72
CA ALA A 523 42.68 50.06 -13.65
C ALA A 523 43.72 51.06 -13.11
N CYS A 524 43.29 52.17 -12.50
CA CYS A 524 44.18 53.14 -11.84
C CYS A 524 45.03 52.48 -10.74
N TYR A 525 44.42 51.63 -9.91
CA TYR A 525 45.12 50.91 -8.85
C TYR A 525 46.16 49.94 -9.40
N LYS A 526 45.86 49.24 -10.51
CA LYS A 526 46.82 48.37 -11.20
C LYS A 526 48.05 49.12 -11.72
N ILE A 527 47.89 50.40 -12.09
CA ILE A 527 48.96 51.24 -12.64
C ILE A 527 49.79 51.91 -11.53
N LYS A 528 49.15 52.54 -10.54
CA LYS A 528 49.81 53.39 -9.51
C LYS A 528 50.02 52.68 -8.16
N GLY A 529 49.12 51.77 -7.75
CA GLY A 529 49.23 51.01 -6.50
C GLY A 529 49.21 51.82 -5.19
N SER A 530 48.78 53.09 -5.22
CA SER A 530 48.82 54.00 -4.06
C SER A 530 47.61 53.88 -3.13
N ASP A 531 47.80 54.26 -1.87
CA ASP A 531 46.75 54.23 -0.83
C ASP A 531 45.58 55.17 -1.15
N ASP A 532 45.85 56.35 -1.73
CA ASP A 532 44.80 57.30 -2.13
C ASP A 532 43.79 56.69 -3.13
N VAL A 533 44.26 55.83 -4.04
CA VAL A 533 43.41 55.15 -5.03
C VAL A 533 42.60 54.06 -4.34
N LEU A 534 43.21 53.33 -3.40
CA LEU A 534 42.53 52.31 -2.61
C LEU A 534 41.44 52.92 -1.72
N GLU A 535 41.73 54.05 -1.06
CA GLU A 535 40.77 54.80 -0.26
C GLU A 535 39.59 55.29 -1.10
N ALA A 536 39.84 55.77 -2.33
CA ALA A 536 38.78 56.14 -3.26
C ALA A 536 37.91 54.95 -3.68
N ILE A 537 38.50 53.77 -3.95
CA ILE A 537 37.77 52.55 -4.29
C ILE A 537 36.87 52.11 -3.13
N VAL A 538 37.46 51.99 -1.93
CA VAL A 538 36.75 51.55 -0.72
C VAL A 538 35.63 52.53 -0.37
N SER A 539 35.90 53.84 -0.41
CA SER A 539 34.89 54.87 -0.17
C SER A 539 33.75 54.82 -1.18
N LEU A 540 34.04 54.55 -2.46
CA LEU A 540 33.01 54.42 -3.50
C LEU A 540 32.11 53.20 -3.25
N LEU A 541 32.68 52.07 -2.86
CA LEU A 541 31.94 50.84 -2.54
C LEU A 541 31.05 51.02 -1.31
N ILE A 542 31.56 51.67 -0.24
CA ILE A 542 30.80 51.97 0.98
C ILE A 542 29.63 52.92 0.69
N LYS A 543 29.86 53.98 -0.10
CA LYS A 543 28.79 54.89 -0.53
C LYS A 543 27.74 54.19 -1.38
N GLY A 544 28.14 53.17 -2.14
CA GLY A 544 27.28 52.31 -2.94
C GLY A 544 26.46 51.29 -2.16
N GLY A 545 26.78 51.03 -0.89
CA GLY A 545 26.19 49.93 -0.16
C GLY A 545 26.61 48.56 -0.67
N GLU A 546 27.76 48.46 -1.37
CA GLU A 546 28.16 47.23 -2.06
C GLU A 546 28.74 46.20 -1.09
N THR A 547 28.03 45.07 -0.95
CA THR A 547 28.40 43.93 -0.08
C THR A 547 28.73 42.66 -0.88
N GLY A 548 28.80 42.75 -2.21
CA GLY A 548 29.07 41.60 -3.08
C GLY A 548 30.49 41.03 -2.89
N LYS A 549 30.66 39.77 -3.31
CA LYS A 549 31.95 39.04 -3.25
C LYS A 549 33.12 39.80 -3.91
N PHE A 550 32.86 40.59 -4.96
CA PHE A 550 33.87 41.38 -5.66
C PHE A 550 34.37 42.60 -4.85
N ALA A 551 33.59 43.06 -3.88
CA ALA A 551 33.94 44.19 -3.02
C ALA A 551 34.85 43.77 -1.87
N PHE A 552 34.73 42.51 -1.40
CA PHE A 552 35.52 41.97 -0.29
C PHE A 552 37.03 42.14 -0.46
N GLU A 553 37.57 41.84 -1.65
CA GLU A 553 39.01 41.97 -1.95
C GLU A 553 39.54 43.40 -1.69
N TRP A 554 38.69 44.42 -1.87
CA TRP A 554 39.08 45.81 -1.65
C TRP A 554 38.98 46.23 -0.20
N TYR A 555 37.95 45.76 0.51
CA TYR A 555 37.82 46.00 1.95
C TYR A 555 38.92 45.31 2.73
N GLU A 556 39.28 44.07 2.38
CA GLU A 556 40.41 43.33 2.94
C GLU A 556 41.71 44.13 2.83
N LYS A 557 42.07 44.58 1.62
CA LYS A 557 43.25 45.43 1.40
C LYS A 557 43.19 46.74 2.17
N GLY A 558 41.99 47.33 2.31
CA GLY A 558 41.80 48.55 3.09
C GLY A 558 42.07 48.35 4.59
N VAL A 559 41.67 47.19 5.13
CA VAL A 559 41.93 46.80 6.53
C VAL A 559 43.41 46.47 6.73
N GLU A 560 44.03 45.73 5.80
CA GLU A 560 45.47 45.39 5.86
C GLU A 560 46.37 46.62 5.84
N ARG A 561 45.98 47.67 5.09
CA ARG A 561 46.71 48.96 5.04
C ARG A 561 46.26 49.98 6.10
N GLU A 562 45.43 49.58 7.06
CA GLU A 562 44.96 50.41 8.18
C GLU A 562 44.31 51.75 7.75
N LEU A 563 43.53 51.74 6.67
CA LEU A 563 42.86 52.95 6.17
C LEU A 563 41.81 53.46 7.16
N ARG A 564 41.80 54.78 7.42
CA ARG A 564 40.90 55.42 8.39
C ARG A 564 39.56 55.83 7.75
N ILE A 565 38.86 54.87 7.15
CA ILE A 565 37.57 55.10 6.47
C ILE A 565 36.42 54.72 7.39
N THR A 566 35.39 55.56 7.46
CA THR A 566 34.20 55.29 8.27
C THR A 566 33.45 54.05 7.77
N ARG A 567 33.01 53.20 8.70
CA ARG A 567 32.27 51.94 8.43
C ARG A 567 33.05 50.87 7.64
N LEU A 568 34.37 51.02 7.46
CA LEU A 568 35.20 50.02 6.77
C LEU A 568 35.07 48.62 7.37
N TYR A 569 35.17 48.50 8.71
CA TYR A 569 35.06 47.21 9.39
C TYR A 569 33.67 46.58 9.27
N GLU A 570 32.60 47.40 9.21
CA GLU A 570 31.23 46.92 8.94
C GLU A 570 31.13 46.32 7.54
N TYR A 571 31.53 47.05 6.50
CA TYR A 571 31.44 46.56 5.12
C TYR A 571 32.40 45.39 4.82
N TYR A 572 33.55 45.34 5.49
CA TYR A 572 34.44 44.17 5.48
C TYR A 572 33.70 42.92 5.97
N MET A 573 33.05 43.00 7.14
CA MET A 573 32.29 41.88 7.68
C MET A 573 31.01 41.58 6.89
N MET A 574 30.34 42.59 6.33
CA MET A 574 29.14 42.37 5.50
C MET A 574 29.45 41.70 4.16
N SER A 575 30.63 41.95 3.60
CA SER A 575 31.06 41.36 2.32
C SER A 575 31.84 40.05 2.45
N ILE A 576 32.19 39.64 3.68
CA ILE A 576 32.85 38.35 3.92
C ILE A 576 31.95 37.22 3.42
N TYR A 577 32.54 36.31 2.64
CA TYR A 577 31.85 35.16 2.07
C TYR A 577 32.53 33.89 2.54
N VAL A 578 31.82 32.79 2.63
CA VAL A 578 32.42 31.48 2.92
C VAL A 578 32.76 30.82 1.59
N LYS A 579 33.97 30.27 1.45
CA LYS A 579 34.39 29.50 0.26
C LYS A 579 33.60 28.18 0.20
N GLU A 580 33.61 27.50 -0.95
CA GLU A 580 32.85 26.24 -1.14
C GLU A 580 33.31 25.12 -0.18
N ASP A 581 34.56 25.18 0.28
CA ASP A 581 35.17 24.30 1.29
C ASP A 581 34.75 24.62 2.73
N GLY A 582 33.89 25.63 2.94
CA GLY A 582 33.44 26.05 4.27
C GLY A 582 34.43 26.93 5.03
N GLN A 583 35.56 27.31 4.42
CA GLN A 583 36.56 28.17 5.06
C GLN A 583 36.33 29.65 4.75
N LEU A 584 36.81 30.49 5.67
CA LEU A 584 36.85 31.93 5.45
C LEU A 584 37.93 32.29 4.42
N PRO A 585 37.76 33.40 3.70
CA PRO A 585 38.66 33.82 2.63
C PRO A 585 40.03 34.20 3.19
N CYS A 586 40.06 34.76 4.40
CA CYS A 586 41.25 35.16 5.14
C CYS A 586 40.99 35.13 6.67
N GLU A 587 42.06 35.34 7.44
CA GLU A 587 41.98 35.54 8.89
C GLU A 587 41.42 36.94 9.22
N ILE A 588 40.48 37.00 10.15
CA ILE A 588 39.91 38.29 10.59
C ILE A 588 40.95 39.00 11.47
N SER A 589 41.36 40.20 11.05
CA SER A 589 42.32 41.03 11.77
C SER A 589 41.85 41.37 13.20
N LYS A 590 42.79 41.39 14.15
CA LYS A 590 42.54 41.73 15.56
C LYS A 590 41.85 43.09 15.74
N MET A 591 42.16 44.08 14.88
CA MET A 591 41.52 45.41 14.91
C MET A 591 40.02 45.33 14.64
N VAL A 592 39.61 44.45 13.72
CA VAL A 592 38.19 44.20 13.41
C VAL A 592 37.52 43.50 14.59
N LEU A 593 38.17 42.51 15.20
CA LEU A 593 37.63 41.80 16.37
C LEU A 593 37.49 42.73 17.59
N MET A 594 38.41 43.67 17.80
CA MET A 594 38.30 44.69 18.85
C MET A 594 37.19 45.72 18.57
N TYR A 595 36.98 46.09 17.30
CA TYR A 595 35.91 47.02 16.95
C TYR A 595 34.52 46.46 17.33
N PHE A 596 34.26 45.18 17.02
CA PHE A 596 32.98 44.54 17.33
C PHE A 596 32.83 44.07 18.78
N SER A 597 33.88 44.12 19.61
CA SER A 597 33.78 43.73 21.03
C SER A 597 33.00 44.74 21.86
N TYR A 598 32.88 45.99 21.41
CA TYR A 598 32.09 47.01 22.09
C TYR A 598 30.61 46.93 21.73
N GLN A 599 30.29 46.87 20.43
CA GLN A 599 28.92 46.75 19.93
C GLN A 599 28.93 46.21 18.50
N SER A 600 28.04 45.25 18.21
CA SER A 600 27.80 44.78 16.84
C SER A 600 26.42 45.20 16.33
N THR A 601 26.41 45.84 15.16
CA THR A 601 25.22 46.20 14.38
C THR A 601 25.08 45.34 13.12
N LEU A 602 25.88 44.27 13.01
CA LEU A 602 25.89 43.38 11.84
C LEU A 602 24.59 42.57 11.72
N GLU A 603 24.32 42.10 10.50
CA GLU A 603 23.27 41.12 10.25
C GLU A 603 23.54 39.79 10.98
N TYR A 604 22.49 39.00 11.20
CA TYR A 604 22.55 37.83 12.08
C TYR A 604 23.56 36.79 11.58
N ASP A 605 23.61 36.54 10.26
CA ASP A 605 24.51 35.58 9.62
C ASP A 605 25.98 35.99 9.80
N LYS A 606 26.29 37.27 9.64
CA LYS A 606 27.65 37.80 9.84
C LYS A 606 28.08 37.77 11.31
N ASN A 607 27.16 38.03 12.22
CA ASN A 607 27.40 37.85 13.65
C ASN A 607 27.69 36.39 14.01
N ALA A 608 26.99 35.43 13.40
CA ALA A 608 27.26 34.02 13.62
C ALA A 608 28.69 33.63 13.17
N ILE A 609 29.15 34.14 12.02
CA ILE A 609 30.51 33.94 11.51
C ILE A 609 31.54 34.51 12.50
N LEU A 610 31.34 35.75 12.95
CA LEU A 610 32.25 36.43 13.89
C LEU A 610 32.36 35.66 15.22
N TYR A 611 31.23 35.28 15.81
CA TYR A 611 31.20 34.58 17.09
C TYR A 611 31.77 33.17 16.99
N ARG A 612 31.53 32.47 15.88
CA ARG A 612 32.15 31.17 15.61
C ARG A 612 33.67 31.29 15.54
N TYR A 613 34.18 32.27 14.78
CA TYR A 613 35.61 32.50 14.62
C TYR A 613 36.30 32.78 15.97
N ILE A 614 35.70 33.62 16.81
CA ILE A 614 36.19 33.94 18.15
C ILE A 614 36.18 32.71 19.07
N HIS A 615 35.13 31.88 19.00
CA HIS A 615 35.04 30.65 19.79
C HIS A 615 36.05 29.57 19.37
N GLU A 616 36.28 29.40 18.06
CA GLU A 616 37.30 28.50 17.52
C GLU A 616 38.71 28.89 18.00
N ARG A 617 38.99 30.20 18.08
CA ARG A 617 40.28 30.77 18.52
C ARG A 617 40.32 31.22 19.98
N ARG A 618 39.46 30.68 20.84
CA ARG A 618 39.40 31.05 22.27
C ARG A 618 40.73 30.87 23.03
N GLN A 619 41.62 29.99 22.55
CA GLN A 619 42.95 29.80 23.12
C GLN A 619 43.96 30.87 22.68
N GLU A 620 43.78 31.45 21.48
CA GLU A 620 44.64 32.50 20.93
C GLU A 620 44.29 33.89 21.50
N TYR A 621 43.00 34.13 21.75
CA TYR A 621 42.49 35.41 22.27
C TYR A 621 41.57 35.26 23.50
N PRO A 622 42.07 34.77 24.65
CA PRO A 622 41.25 34.50 25.83
C PRO A 622 40.56 35.76 26.41
N GLU A 623 41.30 36.85 26.61
CA GLU A 623 40.73 38.10 27.16
C GLU A 623 39.64 38.71 26.27
N LEU A 624 39.82 38.59 24.95
CA LEU A 624 38.82 39.07 23.99
C LEU A 624 37.59 38.16 24.03
N TYR A 625 37.78 36.83 24.05
CA TYR A 625 36.70 35.86 24.15
C TYR A 625 35.80 36.13 25.37
N ASP A 626 36.37 36.37 26.55
CA ASP A 626 35.62 36.67 27.78
C ASP A 626 34.71 37.91 27.63
N THR A 627 35.15 38.91 26.87
CA THR A 627 34.35 40.10 26.55
C THR A 627 33.17 39.78 25.63
N TYR A 628 33.33 38.79 24.76
CA TYR A 628 32.30 38.35 23.81
C TYR A 628 31.28 37.38 24.42
N VAL A 629 31.62 36.60 25.45
CA VAL A 629 30.71 35.57 26.02
C VAL A 629 29.30 36.10 26.32
N PRO A 630 29.10 37.22 27.06
CA PRO A 630 27.76 37.73 27.36
C PRO A 630 26.98 38.15 26.09
N GLN A 631 27.69 38.65 25.07
CA GLN A 631 27.10 39.03 23.79
C GLN A 631 26.68 37.80 22.99
N ILE A 632 27.52 36.75 22.98
CA ILE A 632 27.24 35.48 22.31
C ILE A 632 26.03 34.79 22.95
N GLU A 633 25.96 34.72 24.28
CA GLU A 633 24.81 34.11 24.99
C GLU A 633 23.50 34.85 24.69
N LYS A 634 23.50 36.18 24.81
CA LYS A 634 22.33 37.01 24.48
C LYS A 634 21.92 36.85 23.02
N TYR A 635 22.90 36.79 22.11
CA TYR A 635 22.66 36.57 20.69
C TYR A 635 22.08 35.19 20.41
N LEU A 636 22.61 34.13 21.02
CA LEU A 636 22.14 32.76 20.85
C LEU A 636 20.69 32.60 21.30
N MET A 637 20.34 33.12 22.48
CA MET A 637 18.96 33.12 22.97
C MET A 637 18.03 33.90 22.03
N ALA A 638 18.45 35.08 21.57
CA ALA A 638 17.65 35.88 20.65
C ALA A 638 17.47 35.24 19.26
N GLN A 639 18.45 34.47 18.76
CA GLN A 639 18.30 33.72 17.50
C GLN A 639 17.49 32.44 17.69
N LEU A 640 17.65 31.76 18.84
CA LEU A 640 16.89 30.56 19.21
C LEU A 640 15.40 30.90 19.30
N ASP A 641 15.07 32.03 19.92
CA ASP A 641 13.70 32.53 20.01
C ASP A 641 13.05 32.82 18.66
N LYS A 642 13.86 33.19 17.67
CA LYS A 642 13.46 33.42 16.28
C LYS A 642 13.47 32.15 15.44
N GLY A 643 13.89 31.00 15.98
CA GLY A 643 13.97 29.72 15.27
C GLY A 643 14.97 29.70 14.11
N ARG A 644 16.02 30.55 14.15
CA ARG A 644 16.98 30.67 13.04
C ARG A 644 18.08 29.65 13.15
N VAL A 645 18.42 29.01 12.04
CA VAL A 645 19.50 28.04 11.95
C VAL A 645 20.31 28.28 10.68
N GLY A 646 21.62 28.12 10.80
CA GLY A 646 22.57 28.09 9.69
C GLY A 646 23.80 27.30 10.11
N LYS A 647 24.76 27.08 9.21
CA LYS A 647 25.97 26.28 9.52
C LYS A 647 26.75 26.83 10.73
N ASP A 648 26.94 28.14 10.78
CA ASP A 648 27.69 28.78 11.88
C ASP A 648 26.89 28.85 13.18
N LEU A 649 25.58 29.11 13.09
CA LEU A 649 24.67 29.04 14.24
C LEU A 649 24.58 27.62 14.81
N GLY A 650 24.51 26.60 13.96
CA GLY A 650 24.50 25.19 14.37
C GLY A 650 25.77 24.81 15.12
N TYR A 651 26.94 25.32 14.69
CA TYR A 651 28.18 25.15 15.44
C TYR A 651 28.15 25.82 16.82
N LEU A 652 27.62 27.05 16.91
CA LEU A 652 27.49 27.76 18.18
C LEU A 652 26.51 27.06 19.12
N TYR A 653 25.32 26.67 18.64
CA TYR A 653 24.35 25.89 19.41
C TYR A 653 24.96 24.58 19.91
N LYS A 654 25.73 23.87 19.07
CA LYS A 654 26.36 22.60 19.47
C LYS A 654 27.33 22.75 20.65
N ASN A 655 28.09 23.84 20.70
CA ASN A 655 29.19 24.00 21.65
C ASN A 655 28.85 24.86 22.87
N LEU A 656 27.89 25.78 22.75
CA LEU A 656 27.59 26.79 23.77
C LEU A 656 26.20 26.64 24.41
N LEU A 657 25.30 25.83 23.84
CA LEU A 657 23.99 25.60 24.44
C LEU A 657 24.12 24.75 25.71
N THR A 658 23.67 25.29 26.85
CA THR A 658 23.72 24.60 28.14
C THR A 658 22.31 24.23 28.62
N LYS A 659 22.22 23.28 29.57
CA LYS A 659 20.94 22.85 30.16
C LYS A 659 20.16 24.00 30.82
N GLN A 660 20.86 24.99 31.38
CA GLN A 660 20.24 26.15 32.05
C GLN A 660 19.58 27.14 31.06
N MET A 661 19.96 27.08 29.78
CA MET A 661 19.39 27.91 28.72
C MET A 661 18.11 27.31 28.12
N VAL A 662 17.76 26.06 28.47
CA VAL A 662 16.58 25.36 27.97
C VAL A 662 15.51 25.30 29.05
N ASP A 663 14.31 25.76 28.71
CA ASP A 663 13.14 25.74 29.59
C ASP A 663 11.87 25.35 28.80
N ALA A 664 10.72 25.31 29.49
CA ALA A 664 9.45 24.96 28.86
C ALA A 664 8.99 25.94 27.77
N SER A 665 9.49 27.18 27.75
CA SER A 665 9.10 28.19 26.76
C SER A 665 9.87 28.06 25.44
N ASN A 666 11.08 27.49 25.47
CA ASN A 666 11.95 27.38 24.30
C ASN A 666 12.29 25.93 23.88
N ALA A 667 11.90 24.92 24.66
CA ALA A 667 12.21 23.51 24.38
C ALA A 667 11.80 23.05 22.96
N SER A 668 10.64 23.48 22.46
CA SER A 668 10.18 23.14 21.10
C SER A 668 11.05 23.78 20.02
N LYS A 669 11.46 25.03 20.21
CA LYS A 669 12.37 25.74 19.31
C LYS A 669 13.74 25.08 19.30
N VAL A 670 14.24 24.67 20.48
CA VAL A 670 15.49 23.90 20.59
C VAL A 670 15.39 22.63 19.76
N LEU A 671 14.33 21.84 19.94
CA LEU A 671 14.16 20.59 19.19
C LEU A 671 14.14 20.83 17.67
N SER A 672 13.35 21.80 17.22
CA SER A 672 13.29 22.17 15.79
C SER A 672 14.66 22.60 15.25
N VAL A 673 15.39 23.44 15.97
CA VAL A 673 16.71 23.94 15.58
C VAL A 673 17.75 22.81 15.47
N LEU A 674 17.73 21.88 16.42
CA LEU A 674 18.67 20.74 16.46
C LEU A 674 18.54 19.84 15.23
N TYR A 675 17.32 19.64 14.72
CA TYR A 675 17.01 18.74 13.61
C TYR A 675 16.78 19.48 12.27
N THR A 676 16.97 20.80 12.23
CA THR A 676 16.84 21.58 10.99
C THR A 676 17.93 21.21 9.99
N SER A 677 17.50 20.88 8.78
CA SER A 677 18.36 20.63 7.62
C SER A 677 18.07 21.65 6.52
N GLU A 678 19.11 22.04 5.78
CA GLU A 678 18.98 22.89 4.60
C GLU A 678 18.75 22.00 3.38
N ILE A 679 17.59 22.18 2.76
CA ILE A 679 17.27 21.60 1.46
C ILE A 679 17.58 22.67 0.41
N LYS A 680 18.52 22.35 -0.47
CA LYS A 680 18.97 23.25 -1.53
C LYS A 680 18.77 22.62 -2.91
N THR A 681 18.24 23.40 -3.83
CA THR A 681 18.10 23.05 -5.25
C THR A 681 18.55 24.22 -6.13
N ASP A 682 19.03 23.90 -7.33
CA ASP A 682 19.40 24.92 -8.32
C ASP A 682 18.19 25.44 -9.11
N ASN A 683 17.04 24.74 -9.02
CA ASN A 683 15.82 25.14 -9.71
C ASN A 683 15.06 26.20 -8.92
N GLN A 684 15.00 27.42 -9.46
CA GLN A 684 14.33 28.56 -8.82
C GLN A 684 12.78 28.52 -8.92
N GLN A 685 12.21 27.59 -9.68
CA GLN A 685 10.75 27.45 -9.81
C GLN A 685 10.11 26.76 -8.59
N MET A 686 10.91 26.14 -7.73
CA MET A 686 10.44 25.44 -6.54
C MET A 686 10.06 26.45 -5.46
N CYS A 687 8.81 26.35 -4.96
CA CYS A 687 8.26 27.27 -3.97
C CYS A 687 8.08 26.63 -2.57
N GLY A 688 8.16 25.30 -2.47
CA GLY A 688 8.03 24.61 -1.20
C GLY A 688 8.68 23.23 -1.13
N VAL A 689 8.73 22.70 0.07
CA VAL A 689 9.14 21.34 0.40
C VAL A 689 8.03 20.68 1.20
N CYS A 690 7.60 19.49 0.79
CA CYS A 690 6.73 18.62 1.57
C CYS A 690 7.54 17.49 2.20
N VAL A 691 7.30 17.24 3.48
CA VAL A 691 7.87 16.11 4.22
C VAL A 691 6.75 15.18 4.64
N ILE A 692 6.87 13.92 4.25
CA ILE A 692 5.94 12.85 4.61
C ILE A 692 6.67 11.94 5.58
N TYR A 693 6.20 11.92 6.83
CA TYR A 693 6.65 10.96 7.82
C TYR A 693 5.77 9.72 7.77
N ASP A 694 6.38 8.54 7.88
CA ASP A 694 5.70 7.25 7.73
C ASP A 694 4.57 7.11 8.76
N LYS A 695 4.81 7.60 9.98
CA LYS A 695 3.87 7.55 11.11
C LYS A 695 2.89 8.71 11.20
N CYS A 696 3.02 9.74 10.35
CA CYS A 696 2.11 10.89 10.37
C CYS A 696 0.97 10.73 9.36
N ALA A 697 -0.25 11.10 9.77
CA ALA A 697 -1.43 11.06 8.92
C ALA A 697 -1.41 12.14 7.83
N LYS A 698 -0.82 13.30 8.11
CA LYS A 698 -0.74 14.46 7.21
C LYS A 698 0.71 14.81 6.86
N GLU A 699 0.89 15.44 5.70
CA GLU A 699 2.18 15.98 5.28
C GLU A 699 2.52 17.29 6.00
N MET A 700 3.82 17.60 6.06
CA MET A 700 4.35 18.86 6.59
C MET A 700 4.92 19.69 5.44
N ARG A 701 4.34 20.87 5.17
CA ARG A 701 4.79 21.78 4.11
C ARG A 701 5.62 22.93 4.66
N TYR A 702 6.75 23.21 4.00
CA TYR A 702 7.68 24.28 4.35
C TYR A 702 7.95 25.15 3.11
N PRO A 703 7.95 26.49 3.25
CA PRO A 703 8.21 27.38 2.12
C PRO A 703 9.70 27.34 1.71
N MET A 704 9.95 27.42 0.41
CA MET A 704 11.29 27.53 -0.18
C MET A 704 11.46 28.90 -0.82
N SER A 705 12.57 29.57 -0.52
CA SER A 705 12.90 30.90 -1.09
C SER A 705 14.28 30.87 -1.75
N GLY A 706 14.33 31.20 -3.04
CA GLY A 706 15.59 31.26 -3.78
C GLY A 706 16.35 29.92 -3.82
N GLY A 707 15.61 28.81 -3.99
CA GLY A 707 16.17 27.46 -4.05
C GLY A 707 16.68 26.90 -2.70
N ARG A 708 16.33 27.52 -1.57
CA ARG A 708 16.72 27.08 -0.22
C ARG A 708 15.53 27.03 0.73
N ALA A 709 15.43 25.95 1.50
CA ALA A 709 14.47 25.79 2.58
C ALA A 709 15.17 25.21 3.82
N PHE A 710 14.78 25.70 5.00
CA PHE A 710 15.23 25.17 6.28
C PHE A 710 14.10 24.35 6.87
N VAL A 711 14.29 23.04 6.93
CA VAL A 711 13.24 22.08 7.26
C VAL A 711 13.67 21.23 8.47
N PRO A 712 12.91 21.20 9.57
CA PRO A 712 13.15 20.27 10.67
C PRO A 712 12.83 18.85 10.20
N LEU A 713 13.89 18.05 10.05
CA LEU A 713 13.82 16.65 9.61
C LEU A 713 14.15 15.76 10.80
N TYR A 714 13.12 15.19 11.41
CA TYR A 714 13.24 14.36 12.61
C TYR A 714 13.47 12.89 12.20
N GLY A 715 14.43 12.21 12.84
CA GLY A 715 14.70 10.79 12.58
C GLY A 715 15.25 10.47 11.19
N SER A 716 14.91 9.30 10.66
CA SER A 716 15.30 8.78 9.33
C SER A 716 14.10 8.44 8.44
N ASP A 717 12.93 8.24 9.03
CA ASP A 717 11.78 7.59 8.38
C ASP A 717 10.85 8.66 7.81
N TYR A 718 11.34 9.29 6.74
CA TYR A 718 10.61 10.34 6.03
C TYR A 718 10.97 10.39 4.55
N THR A 719 10.04 10.95 3.76
CA THR A 719 10.25 11.28 2.36
C THR A 719 10.14 12.78 2.16
N VAL A 720 11.12 13.36 1.45
CA VAL A 720 11.18 14.78 1.10
C VAL A 720 10.83 14.95 -0.36
N LEU A 721 9.84 15.79 -0.64
CA LEU A 721 9.39 16.16 -1.98
C LEU A 721 9.51 17.67 -2.17
N LEU A 722 9.99 18.12 -3.33
CA LEU A 722 9.92 19.52 -3.72
C LEU A 722 8.58 19.82 -4.40
N VAL A 723 8.09 21.04 -4.25
CA VAL A 723 6.80 21.48 -4.79
C VAL A 723 6.97 22.79 -5.56
N ASP A 724 6.42 22.85 -6.77
CA ASP A 724 6.38 24.07 -7.59
C ASP A 724 5.11 24.90 -7.33
N HIS A 725 4.87 25.94 -8.13
CA HIS A 725 3.70 26.81 -8.00
C HIS A 725 2.38 26.15 -8.45
N ASP A 726 2.45 25.10 -9.26
CA ASP A 726 1.29 24.37 -9.79
C ASP A 726 0.98 23.13 -8.91
N ASP A 727 1.59 23.04 -7.71
CA ASP A 727 1.55 21.90 -6.78
C ASP A 727 2.00 20.56 -7.41
N ASN A 728 2.82 20.59 -8.47
CA ASN A 728 3.52 19.39 -8.94
C ASN A 728 4.62 19.02 -7.95
N ARG A 729 4.81 17.70 -7.76
CA ARG A 729 5.69 17.17 -6.72
C ARG A 729 6.86 16.42 -7.35
N TYR A 730 8.05 16.67 -6.82
CA TYR A 730 9.30 16.15 -7.37
C TYR A 730 10.07 15.40 -6.27
N ALA A 731 10.37 14.12 -6.52
CA ALA A 731 11.14 13.27 -5.62
C ALA A 731 12.60 13.14 -6.08
N VAL A 732 12.80 12.88 -7.39
CA VAL A 732 14.09 12.57 -8.00
C VAL A 732 14.40 13.50 -9.18
N SER A 733 13.39 13.91 -9.94
CA SER A 733 13.57 14.63 -11.21
C SER A 733 14.21 16.00 -11.06
N VAL A 734 13.95 16.66 -9.92
CA VAL A 734 14.65 17.87 -9.52
C VAL A 734 15.67 17.51 -8.44
N PRO A 735 16.98 17.55 -8.73
CA PRO A 735 17.98 17.21 -7.74
C PRO A 735 17.99 18.26 -6.62
N TYR A 736 18.11 17.76 -5.39
CA TYR A 736 18.33 18.58 -4.21
C TYR A 736 19.40 17.98 -3.31
N SER A 737 20.07 18.83 -2.55
CA SER A 737 20.97 18.42 -1.48
C SER A 737 20.29 18.60 -0.13
N ASN A 738 20.33 17.58 0.71
CA ASN A 738 19.91 17.64 2.11
C ASN A 738 21.15 17.78 3.01
N ILE A 739 21.37 18.97 3.57
CA ILE A 739 22.53 19.28 4.40
C ILE A 739 22.07 19.47 5.85
N LYS A 740 22.46 18.57 6.75
CA LYS A 740 22.17 18.73 8.19
C LYS A 740 22.94 19.92 8.75
N MET A 741 22.27 20.85 9.43
CA MET A 741 22.92 22.04 9.99
C MET A 741 23.76 21.70 11.23
N MET A 742 23.33 20.70 12.00
CA MET A 742 24.07 20.20 13.15
C MET A 742 23.70 18.73 13.45
N ILE A 743 24.50 18.10 14.31
CA ILE A 743 24.19 16.77 14.86
C ILE A 743 23.72 16.99 16.31
N PRO A 744 22.46 16.66 16.64
CA PRO A 744 21.84 16.95 17.95
C PRO A 744 22.62 16.41 19.16
N GLY A 745 23.25 15.23 19.04
CA GLY A 745 24.04 14.63 20.12
C GLY A 745 23.24 14.49 21.42
N LYS A 746 23.80 14.98 22.53
CA LYS A 746 23.14 14.96 23.87
C LYS A 746 22.16 16.12 24.09
N LEU A 747 22.09 17.10 23.19
CA LEU A 747 21.32 18.33 23.39
C LEU A 747 19.80 18.09 23.30
N SER A 748 19.37 17.08 22.54
CA SER A 748 17.97 16.66 22.49
C SER A 748 17.43 16.32 23.87
N GLY A 749 18.25 15.67 24.71
CA GLY A 749 17.91 15.32 26.09
C GLY A 749 17.62 16.50 27.02
N TYR A 750 17.99 17.73 26.64
CA TYR A 750 17.65 18.93 27.43
C TYR A 750 16.20 19.37 27.22
N ALA A 751 15.62 19.08 26.05
CA ALA A 751 14.23 19.45 25.72
C ALA A 751 13.20 18.42 26.21
N ILE A 752 13.58 17.13 26.29
CA ILE A 752 12.68 16.00 26.65
C ILE A 752 11.82 16.26 27.91
N PRO A 753 12.38 16.72 29.05
CA PRO A 753 11.60 16.85 30.28
C PRO A 753 10.43 17.85 30.18
N TYR A 754 10.53 18.82 29.28
CA TYR A 754 9.59 19.92 29.14
C TYR A 754 8.49 19.66 28.10
N ILE A 755 8.62 18.63 27.26
CA ILE A 755 7.68 18.29 26.19
C ILE A 755 6.81 17.12 26.64
N GLN A 756 5.50 17.37 26.82
CA GLN A 756 4.58 16.36 27.36
C GLN A 756 3.33 16.13 26.52
N LYS A 757 2.90 17.10 25.71
CA LYS A 757 1.68 17.03 24.90
C LYS A 757 1.79 17.82 23.59
N GLY A 758 0.89 17.55 22.65
CA GLY A 758 0.68 18.38 21.47
C GLY A 758 1.63 18.08 20.31
N ARG A 759 1.81 19.05 19.40
CA ARG A 759 2.65 18.89 18.21
C ARG A 759 4.12 18.70 18.58
N GLU A 760 4.56 19.32 19.65
CA GLU A 760 5.91 19.22 20.19
C GLU A 760 6.24 17.79 20.62
N ASN A 761 5.24 17.07 21.16
CA ASN A 761 5.36 15.67 21.56
C ASN A 761 5.49 14.75 20.34
N LEU A 762 4.79 15.05 19.25
CA LEU A 762 4.96 14.35 17.96
C LEU A 762 6.37 14.54 17.41
N ASP A 763 6.88 15.79 17.38
CA ASP A 763 8.23 16.09 16.90
C ASP A 763 9.29 15.31 17.70
N LEU A 764 9.10 15.20 19.02
CA LEU A 764 9.97 14.39 19.88
C LEU A 764 9.86 12.89 19.57
N PHE A 765 8.65 12.37 19.39
CA PHE A 765 8.42 10.97 19.02
C PHE A 765 9.13 10.60 17.71
N LEU A 766 9.06 11.47 16.70
CA LEU A 766 9.75 11.28 15.41
C LEU A 766 11.29 11.26 15.56
N CYS A 767 11.84 11.88 16.60
CA CYS A 767 13.28 11.86 16.87
C CYS A 767 13.77 10.52 17.47
N ASP A 768 12.94 9.87 18.29
CA ASP A 768 13.31 8.69 19.09
C ASP A 768 13.18 7.35 18.33
N LEU A 769 12.71 7.38 17.08
CA LEU A 769 12.38 6.20 16.27
C LEU A 769 13.54 5.22 16.03
N GLY A 770 14.78 5.65 16.20
CA GLY A 770 15.96 4.82 15.92
C GLY A 770 16.37 3.81 17.01
N LYS A 771 15.73 3.76 18.20
CA LYS A 771 16.28 2.95 19.30
C LYS A 771 15.39 2.12 20.23
N ASN A 772 14.07 2.29 20.30
CA ASN A 772 13.13 1.43 21.07
C ASN A 772 11.72 2.06 21.01
N ALA A 773 11.13 2.19 19.83
CA ALA A 773 10.01 3.11 19.56
C ALA A 773 8.68 2.82 20.29
N TYR A 774 8.60 1.77 21.12
CA TYR A 774 7.38 1.39 21.84
C TYR A 774 7.61 0.92 23.28
N THR A 775 8.83 1.06 23.83
CA THR A 775 9.03 0.72 25.25
C THR A 775 8.50 1.86 26.12
N ILE A 776 7.29 1.66 26.64
CA ILE A 776 6.64 2.60 27.53
C ILE A 776 7.17 2.40 28.95
N ASP A 777 7.51 3.49 29.62
CA ASP A 777 7.99 3.54 30.99
C ASP A 777 7.20 4.60 31.79
N MET A 778 7.48 4.71 33.10
CA MET A 778 6.81 5.66 33.98
C MET A 778 7.05 7.13 33.61
N GLU A 779 8.16 7.45 32.95
CA GLU A 779 8.51 8.82 32.55
C GLU A 779 7.84 9.23 31.23
N ASN A 780 7.53 8.27 30.36
CA ASN A 780 7.05 8.52 29.01
C ASN A 780 5.57 8.15 28.78
N VAL A 781 4.92 7.42 29.69
CA VAL A 781 3.52 6.97 29.55
C VAL A 781 2.55 8.12 29.24
N GLY A 782 2.75 9.28 29.86
CA GLY A 782 1.93 10.47 29.60
C GLY A 782 2.02 10.97 28.16
N ARG A 783 3.22 10.86 27.56
CA ARG A 783 3.50 11.23 26.17
C ARG A 783 2.90 10.25 25.18
N TYR A 784 3.03 8.95 25.42
CA TYR A 784 2.44 7.93 24.55
C TYR A 784 0.92 7.95 24.58
N ARG A 785 0.30 8.26 25.73
CA ARG A 785 -1.15 8.47 25.80
C ARG A 785 -1.60 9.64 24.90
N ASP A 786 -0.89 10.76 24.94
CA ASP A 786 -1.17 11.91 24.07
C ASP A 786 -0.99 11.57 22.58
N LEU A 787 0.01 10.77 22.21
CA LEU A 787 0.22 10.29 20.83
C LEU A 787 -0.89 9.35 20.35
N ALA A 788 -1.38 8.47 21.22
CA ALA A 788 -2.49 7.57 20.91
C ALA A 788 -3.81 8.30 20.63
N GLU A 789 -4.03 9.45 21.28
CA GLU A 789 -5.20 10.32 21.08
C GLU A 789 -5.00 11.34 19.94
N SER A 790 -3.75 11.55 19.49
CA SER A 790 -3.39 12.62 18.55
C SER A 790 -3.83 12.36 17.12
N GLU A 791 -4.61 13.29 16.55
CA GLU A 791 -5.05 13.23 15.14
C GLU A 791 -3.91 13.26 14.11
N PHE A 792 -2.70 13.67 14.52
CA PHE A 792 -1.55 13.79 13.63
C PHE A 792 -0.85 12.45 13.36
N VAL A 793 -1.01 11.47 14.25
CA VAL A 793 -0.43 10.12 14.09
C VAL A 793 -1.35 9.29 13.21
N LYS A 794 -0.81 8.46 12.32
CA LYS A 794 -1.62 7.50 11.54
C LYS A 794 -2.36 6.52 12.46
N LYS A 795 -3.55 6.10 12.04
CA LYS A 795 -4.45 5.26 12.86
C LYS A 795 -3.83 3.92 13.26
N GLU A 796 -3.17 3.24 12.33
CA GLU A 796 -2.42 2.00 12.57
C GLU A 796 -1.41 2.15 13.71
N TYR A 797 -0.55 3.16 13.63
CA TYR A 797 0.42 3.44 14.70
C TYR A 797 -0.23 3.88 16.03
N ARG A 798 -1.40 4.52 16.00
CA ARG A 798 -2.15 4.78 17.24
C ARG A 798 -2.63 3.49 17.88
N ASN A 799 -3.11 2.54 17.08
CA ASN A 799 -3.54 1.23 17.56
C ASN A 799 -2.34 0.45 18.16
N GLU A 800 -1.16 0.49 17.53
CA GLU A 800 0.06 -0.11 18.09
C GLU A 800 0.48 0.52 19.43
N ILE A 801 0.44 1.86 19.51
CA ILE A 801 0.71 2.58 20.76
C ILE A 801 -0.34 2.24 21.82
N GLN A 802 -1.61 2.14 21.44
CA GLN A 802 -2.70 1.72 22.33
C GLN A 802 -2.44 0.32 22.90
N SER A 803 -2.14 -0.67 22.05
CA SER A 803 -1.81 -2.02 22.48
C SER A 803 -0.61 -2.06 23.43
N SER A 804 0.42 -1.24 23.15
CA SER A 804 1.59 -1.11 24.01
C SER A 804 1.26 -0.46 25.37
N LEU A 805 0.38 0.55 25.38
CA LEU A 805 -0.12 1.19 26.61
C LEU A 805 -0.92 0.22 27.47
N VAL A 806 -1.78 -0.61 26.86
CA VAL A 806 -2.55 -1.64 27.57
C VAL A 806 -1.59 -2.65 28.24
N ARG A 807 -0.57 -3.14 27.52
CA ARG A 807 0.46 -4.02 28.10
C ARG A 807 1.20 -3.33 29.26
N PHE A 808 1.60 -2.08 29.09
CA PHE A 808 2.27 -1.31 30.16
C PHE A 808 1.39 -1.15 31.41
N TYR A 809 0.12 -0.80 31.25
CA TYR A 809 -0.81 -0.67 32.39
C TYR A 809 -1.05 -2.01 33.08
N TYR A 810 -1.08 -3.11 32.33
CA TYR A 810 -1.19 -4.46 32.87
C TYR A 810 0.06 -4.87 33.67
N ASP A 811 1.25 -4.74 33.09
CA ASP A 811 2.52 -5.14 33.72
C ASP A 811 2.85 -4.34 34.99
N ASN A 812 2.29 -3.14 35.15
CA ASN A 812 2.47 -2.26 36.31
C ASN A 812 1.26 -2.21 37.26
N ASP A 813 0.29 -3.13 37.12
CA ASP A 813 -0.91 -3.23 37.98
C ASP A 813 -1.78 -1.96 38.04
N PHE A 814 -1.81 -1.14 36.98
CA PHE A 814 -2.65 0.06 36.89
C PHE A 814 -4.08 -0.25 36.43
N THR A 815 -4.81 -1.01 37.25
CA THR A 815 -6.12 -1.59 36.90
C THR A 815 -7.18 -0.56 36.50
N ARG A 816 -7.21 0.62 37.15
CA ARG A 816 -8.21 1.66 36.85
C ARG A 816 -7.97 2.28 35.46
N GLN A 817 -6.73 2.68 35.19
CA GLN A 817 -6.33 3.28 33.92
C GLN A 817 -6.46 2.26 32.77
N LEU A 818 -6.10 1.00 33.03
CA LEU A 818 -6.31 -0.10 32.09
C LEU A 818 -7.80 -0.24 31.72
N THR A 819 -8.67 -0.24 32.72
CA THR A 819 -10.13 -0.36 32.52
C THR A 819 -10.71 0.82 31.74
N GLU A 820 -10.36 2.06 32.13
CA GLU A 820 -10.79 3.28 31.42
C GLU A 820 -10.32 3.27 29.95
N TYR A 821 -9.09 2.80 29.71
CA TYR A 821 -8.52 2.74 28.37
C TYR A 821 -9.19 1.66 27.51
N LEU A 822 -9.38 0.45 28.04
CA LEU A 822 -10.01 -0.67 27.33
C LEU A 822 -11.47 -0.38 26.93
N VAL A 823 -12.23 0.34 27.76
CA VAL A 823 -13.61 0.75 27.44
C VAL A 823 -13.66 1.78 26.31
N GLY A 824 -12.61 2.59 26.14
CA GLY A 824 -12.51 3.60 25.09
C GLY A 824 -12.10 3.08 23.71
N ILE A 825 -11.69 1.81 23.60
CA ILE A 825 -11.21 1.21 22.34
C ILE A 825 -12.40 0.85 21.44
N ASN A 826 -12.33 1.25 20.17
CA ASN A 826 -13.30 0.87 19.16
C ASN A 826 -12.81 -0.37 18.37
N PRO A 827 -13.52 -1.51 18.40
CA PRO A 827 -13.08 -2.77 17.78
C PRO A 827 -13.19 -2.81 16.25
N ILE A 828 -13.92 -1.87 15.64
CA ILE A 828 -14.24 -1.85 14.20
C ILE A 828 -12.99 -1.70 13.34
N ASP A 829 -11.99 -0.97 13.85
CA ASP A 829 -10.80 -0.56 13.09
C ASP A 829 -9.54 -1.38 13.39
N MET A 830 -9.68 -2.44 14.17
CA MET A 830 -8.58 -3.30 14.61
C MET A 830 -8.46 -4.53 13.71
N THR A 831 -7.23 -4.98 13.50
CA THR A 831 -6.98 -6.28 12.86
C THR A 831 -7.47 -7.43 13.76
N GLY A 832 -7.72 -8.61 13.18
CA GLY A 832 -8.16 -9.78 13.95
C GLY A 832 -7.19 -10.16 15.07
N HIS A 833 -5.88 -10.07 14.82
CA HIS A 833 -4.84 -10.35 15.81
C HIS A 833 -4.85 -9.34 16.97
N GLU A 834 -4.86 -8.03 16.67
CA GLU A 834 -4.92 -6.99 17.71
C GLU A 834 -6.19 -7.12 18.55
N ARG A 835 -7.33 -7.41 17.91
CA ARG A 835 -8.60 -7.62 18.63
C ARG A 835 -8.51 -8.80 19.60
N ASN A 836 -7.90 -9.90 19.18
CA ASN A 836 -7.74 -11.08 20.04
C ASN A 836 -6.84 -10.78 21.26
N GLU A 837 -5.75 -10.02 21.08
CA GLU A 837 -4.91 -9.56 22.20
C GLU A 837 -5.69 -8.65 23.17
N VAL A 838 -6.48 -7.71 22.66
CA VAL A 838 -7.29 -6.83 23.51
C VAL A 838 -8.38 -7.63 24.25
N ILE A 839 -9.02 -8.61 23.60
CA ILE A 839 -9.98 -9.50 24.26
C ILE A 839 -9.31 -10.26 25.42
N GLU A 840 -8.10 -10.79 25.21
CA GLU A 840 -7.34 -11.42 26.29
C GLU A 840 -7.10 -10.46 27.45
N LEU A 841 -6.68 -9.23 27.17
CA LEU A 841 -6.42 -8.20 28.19
C LEU A 841 -7.71 -7.74 28.89
N MET A 842 -8.85 -7.67 28.19
CA MET A 842 -10.17 -7.42 28.77
C MET A 842 -10.57 -8.52 29.75
N VAL A 843 -10.40 -9.78 29.35
CA VAL A 843 -10.67 -10.93 30.21
C VAL A 843 -9.76 -10.91 31.42
N LEU A 844 -8.46 -10.62 31.28
CA LEU A 844 -7.53 -10.50 32.40
C LEU A 844 -7.94 -9.37 33.36
N GLY A 845 -8.27 -8.20 32.83
CA GLY A 845 -8.70 -6.99 33.54
C GLY A 845 -10.08 -7.06 34.18
N GLY A 846 -10.87 -8.12 33.91
CA GLY A 846 -12.18 -8.35 34.51
C GLY A 846 -13.37 -7.79 33.71
N LEU A 847 -13.13 -7.23 32.53
CA LEU A 847 -14.16 -6.74 31.61
C LEU A 847 -14.77 -7.87 30.76
N CYS A 848 -15.27 -8.92 31.42
CA CYS A 848 -15.72 -10.14 30.74
C CYS A 848 -16.98 -9.92 29.89
N ASN A 849 -17.89 -9.03 30.30
CA ASN A 849 -19.09 -8.70 29.53
C ASN A 849 -18.76 -8.05 28.18
N ASN A 850 -17.81 -7.10 28.14
CA ASN A 850 -17.37 -6.47 26.90
C ASN A 850 -16.64 -7.48 25.99
N ALA A 851 -15.80 -8.35 26.58
CA ALA A 851 -15.13 -9.41 25.85
C ALA A 851 -16.14 -10.39 25.22
N LEU A 852 -17.21 -10.75 25.94
CA LEU A 852 -18.27 -11.62 25.43
C LEU A 852 -19.03 -10.95 24.27
N GLU A 853 -19.36 -9.66 24.37
CA GLU A 853 -20.00 -8.90 23.29
C GLU A 853 -19.13 -8.88 22.02
N TRP A 854 -17.82 -8.67 22.18
CA TRP A 854 -16.88 -8.67 21.06
C TRP A 854 -16.76 -10.06 20.44
N MET A 855 -16.65 -11.12 21.24
CA MET A 855 -16.65 -12.50 20.73
C MET A 855 -17.96 -12.81 20.01
N GLY A 856 -19.12 -12.41 20.54
CA GLY A 856 -20.43 -12.63 19.92
C GLY A 856 -20.65 -11.89 18.59
N THR A 857 -19.90 -10.81 18.35
CA THR A 857 -19.94 -10.01 17.12
C THR A 857 -18.87 -10.44 16.11
N TYR A 858 -17.64 -10.62 16.57
CA TYR A 858 -16.47 -10.85 15.73
C TYR A 858 -16.03 -12.30 15.68
N GLY A 859 -16.63 -13.23 16.43
CA GLY A 859 -16.31 -14.66 16.47
C GLY A 859 -15.21 -15.05 17.47
N THR A 860 -14.99 -16.38 17.63
CA THR A 860 -13.95 -16.96 18.51
C THR A 860 -12.64 -17.32 17.78
N TYR A 861 -12.59 -17.12 16.46
CA TYR A 861 -11.45 -17.50 15.62
C TYR A 861 -10.15 -16.80 16.06
N GLY A 862 -9.11 -17.59 16.32
CA GLY A 862 -7.77 -17.11 16.71
C GLY A 862 -7.61 -16.75 18.19
N ILE A 863 -8.64 -16.92 19.04
CA ILE A 863 -8.57 -16.68 20.49
C ILE A 863 -8.14 -17.97 21.21
N ASP A 864 -7.21 -17.89 22.17
CA ASP A 864 -6.83 -19.04 23.00
C ASP A 864 -8.03 -19.52 23.85
N ALA A 865 -8.35 -20.81 23.75
CA ALA A 865 -9.42 -21.44 24.51
C ALA A 865 -9.29 -21.28 26.05
N LYS A 866 -8.07 -21.06 26.58
CA LYS A 866 -7.87 -20.73 28.01
C LYS A 866 -8.47 -19.38 28.39
N VAL A 867 -8.40 -18.39 27.50
CA VAL A 867 -8.97 -17.06 27.70
C VAL A 867 -10.49 -17.17 27.73
N ILE A 868 -11.06 -17.94 26.80
CA ILE A 868 -12.51 -18.19 26.73
C ILE A 868 -12.99 -18.90 28.00
N LEU A 869 -12.30 -19.98 28.44
CA LEU A 869 -12.64 -20.67 29.70
C LEU A 869 -12.63 -19.71 30.90
N ARG A 870 -11.56 -18.91 31.03
CA ARG A 870 -11.45 -17.94 32.14
C ARG A 870 -12.56 -16.90 32.12
N MET A 871 -12.95 -16.44 30.93
CA MET A 871 -14.08 -15.52 30.76
C MET A 871 -15.39 -16.19 31.17
N CYS A 872 -15.69 -17.38 30.62
CA CYS A 872 -16.90 -18.12 30.94
C CYS A 872 -17.04 -18.37 32.44
N ASN A 873 -15.99 -18.82 33.13
CA ASN A 873 -16.05 -19.05 34.58
C ASN A 873 -16.36 -17.79 35.37
N ARG A 874 -15.72 -16.66 35.03
CA ARG A 874 -15.99 -15.37 35.68
C ARG A 874 -17.44 -14.92 35.48
N LEU A 875 -17.99 -15.13 34.28
CA LEU A 875 -19.37 -14.79 33.96
C LEU A 875 -20.37 -15.76 34.62
N ILE A 876 -20.03 -17.04 34.75
CA ILE A 876 -20.82 -18.03 35.49
C ILE A 876 -20.85 -17.68 36.99
N ASP A 877 -19.70 -17.31 37.57
CA ASP A 877 -19.62 -16.90 38.98
C ASP A 877 -20.46 -15.64 39.28
N MET A 878 -20.63 -14.76 38.28
CA MET A 878 -21.45 -13.55 38.37
C MET A 878 -22.92 -13.76 37.96
N ASP A 879 -23.30 -14.96 37.49
CA ASP A 879 -24.61 -15.28 36.89
C ASP A 879 -24.95 -14.40 35.65
N ASP A 880 -23.92 -13.87 34.98
CA ASP A 880 -24.01 -13.01 33.81
C ASP A 880 -23.87 -13.78 32.49
N LEU A 881 -23.41 -15.04 32.52
CA LEU A 881 -23.35 -15.88 31.31
C LEU A 881 -24.76 -16.35 30.95
N GLY A 882 -25.35 -15.77 29.89
CA GLY A 882 -26.70 -16.09 29.45
C GLY A 882 -26.85 -17.49 28.86
N VAL A 883 -28.05 -17.79 28.36
CA VAL A 883 -28.42 -19.07 27.72
C VAL A 883 -28.71 -18.86 26.23
N SER A 884 -28.17 -17.81 25.62
CA SER A 884 -28.31 -17.59 24.18
C SER A 884 -27.49 -18.62 23.39
N ALA A 885 -27.93 -18.92 22.16
CA ALA A 885 -27.21 -19.87 21.31
C ALA A 885 -25.73 -19.47 21.09
N LYS A 886 -25.45 -18.17 20.98
CA LYS A 886 -24.08 -17.66 20.80
C LYS A 886 -23.20 -17.91 22.01
N GLU A 887 -23.67 -17.63 23.22
CA GLU A 887 -22.91 -17.85 24.47
C GLU A 887 -22.61 -19.34 24.68
N ILE A 888 -23.59 -20.19 24.40
CA ILE A 888 -23.45 -21.65 24.48
C ILE A 888 -22.40 -22.15 23.48
N GLU A 889 -22.40 -21.67 22.23
CA GLU A 889 -21.38 -22.03 21.25
C GLU A 889 -19.98 -21.51 21.62
N ILE A 890 -19.87 -20.32 22.21
CA ILE A 890 -18.59 -19.78 22.71
C ILE A 890 -18.03 -20.69 23.83
N ALA A 891 -18.88 -21.09 24.78
CA ALA A 891 -18.50 -22.03 25.83
C ALA A 891 -18.11 -23.42 25.26
N HIS A 892 -18.88 -23.91 24.28
CA HIS A 892 -18.61 -25.18 23.61
C HIS A 892 -17.30 -25.14 22.80
N TYR A 893 -16.94 -24.00 22.20
CA TYR A 893 -15.66 -23.82 21.51
C TYR A 893 -14.46 -24.06 22.44
N ALA A 894 -14.51 -23.58 23.69
CA ALA A 894 -13.46 -23.86 24.67
C ALA A 894 -13.35 -25.38 24.98
N PHE A 895 -14.49 -26.04 25.11
CA PHE A 895 -14.58 -27.49 25.36
C PHE A 895 -13.98 -28.32 24.21
N VAL A 896 -14.38 -28.06 22.96
CA VAL A 896 -13.87 -28.78 21.77
C VAL A 896 -12.36 -28.62 21.60
N ASN A 897 -11.81 -27.46 22.00
CA ASN A 897 -10.36 -27.21 22.00
C ASN A 897 -9.64 -27.75 23.27
N GLY A 898 -10.31 -28.58 24.07
CA GLY A 898 -9.73 -29.30 25.21
C GLY A 898 -9.48 -28.44 26.44
N LYS A 899 -10.20 -27.32 26.61
CA LYS A 899 -10.14 -26.44 27.79
C LYS A 899 -11.51 -26.36 28.46
N TYR A 900 -11.65 -27.08 29.57
CA TYR A 900 -12.86 -27.11 30.37
C TYR A 900 -12.53 -27.46 31.82
N ASP A 901 -13.44 -27.10 32.73
CA ASP A 901 -13.41 -27.48 34.14
C ASP A 901 -14.82 -27.81 34.63
N GLU A 902 -14.97 -28.07 35.93
CA GLU A 902 -16.24 -28.47 36.52
C GLU A 902 -17.36 -27.43 36.33
N GLN A 903 -17.03 -26.13 36.37
CA GLN A 903 -18.02 -25.05 36.22
C GLN A 903 -18.53 -24.96 34.79
N LEU A 904 -17.62 -24.93 33.81
CA LEU A 904 -17.99 -24.90 32.40
C LEU A 904 -18.79 -26.15 32.00
N LEU A 905 -18.40 -27.33 32.50
CA LEU A 905 -19.10 -28.59 32.21
C LEU A 905 -20.52 -28.60 32.78
N LYS A 906 -20.75 -28.08 34.00
CA LYS A 906 -22.11 -27.94 34.56
C LYS A 906 -22.98 -27.01 33.71
N TYR A 907 -22.41 -25.93 33.20
CA TYR A 907 -23.12 -25.02 32.29
C TYR A 907 -23.49 -25.71 30.96
N LEU A 908 -22.54 -26.42 30.35
CA LEU A 908 -22.76 -27.14 29.09
C LEU A 908 -23.73 -28.31 29.24
N GLU A 909 -23.63 -29.11 30.30
CA GLU A 909 -24.55 -30.22 30.62
C GLU A 909 -26.00 -29.73 30.63
N LYS A 910 -26.24 -28.58 31.28
CA LYS A 910 -27.56 -27.99 31.40
C LYS A 910 -28.06 -27.38 30.08
N ASN A 911 -27.22 -26.67 29.34
CA ASN A 911 -27.67 -25.76 28.28
C ASN A 911 -27.35 -26.20 26.85
N PHE A 912 -26.34 -27.05 26.62
CA PHE A 912 -25.88 -27.36 25.27
C PHE A 912 -26.80 -28.34 24.53
N THR A 913 -27.11 -28.04 23.27
CA THR A 913 -27.86 -28.93 22.38
C THR A 913 -27.17 -28.99 21.02
N GLY A 914 -26.63 -30.15 20.67
CA GLY A 914 -25.95 -30.40 19.40
C GLY A 914 -26.23 -31.80 18.89
N THR A 915 -25.27 -32.40 18.19
CA THR A 915 -25.35 -33.82 17.82
C THR A 915 -25.20 -34.72 19.05
N VAL A 916 -25.76 -35.94 19.02
CA VAL A 916 -25.58 -36.94 20.08
C VAL A 916 -24.09 -37.23 20.31
N LYS A 917 -23.27 -37.17 19.25
CA LYS A 917 -21.82 -37.35 19.35
C LYS A 917 -21.15 -36.26 20.20
N GLU A 918 -21.47 -34.99 19.96
CA GLU A 918 -20.92 -33.87 20.76
C GLU A 918 -21.42 -33.92 22.21
N MET A 919 -22.72 -34.18 22.41
CA MET A 919 -23.29 -34.35 23.75
C MET A 919 -22.65 -35.52 24.51
N ARG A 920 -22.30 -36.61 23.82
CA ARG A 920 -21.57 -37.74 24.39
C ARG A 920 -20.17 -37.36 24.85
N ASP A 921 -19.48 -36.52 24.08
CA ASP A 921 -18.14 -36.07 24.45
C ASP A 921 -18.21 -35.22 25.74
N ILE A 922 -19.22 -34.35 25.87
CA ILE A 922 -19.51 -33.60 27.11
C ILE A 922 -19.88 -34.56 28.24
N TRP A 923 -20.75 -35.54 28.01
CA TRP A 923 -21.18 -36.52 29.00
C TRP A 923 -19.99 -37.30 29.59
N LYS A 924 -19.07 -37.78 28.74
CA LYS A 924 -17.85 -38.47 29.18
C LYS A 924 -16.98 -37.57 30.05
N ALA A 925 -16.82 -36.31 29.68
CA ALA A 925 -16.07 -35.35 30.47
C ALA A 925 -16.76 -35.08 31.82
N SER A 926 -18.09 -34.92 31.82
CA SER A 926 -18.88 -34.70 33.04
C SER A 926 -18.83 -35.89 34.00
N GLU A 927 -18.94 -37.14 33.51
CA GLU A 927 -18.79 -38.34 34.34
C GLU A 927 -17.39 -38.44 34.94
N ALA A 928 -16.34 -38.14 34.17
CA ALA A 928 -14.96 -38.14 34.68
C ALA A 928 -14.74 -37.10 35.80
N PHE A 929 -15.51 -36.01 35.81
CA PHE A 929 -15.51 -34.99 36.86
C PHE A 929 -16.50 -35.28 38.02
N GLY A 930 -17.30 -36.35 37.93
CA GLY A 930 -18.32 -36.67 38.93
C GLY A 930 -19.52 -35.71 38.95
N ILE A 931 -19.79 -35.05 37.83
CA ILE A 931 -20.94 -34.16 37.66
C ILE A 931 -22.20 -35.01 37.40
N ASP A 932 -23.35 -34.58 37.91
CA ASP A 932 -24.63 -35.23 37.62
C ASP A 932 -24.97 -35.07 36.13
N THR A 933 -25.12 -36.20 35.44
CA THR A 933 -25.39 -36.27 34.00
C THR A 933 -26.83 -36.65 33.68
N TYR A 934 -27.75 -36.67 34.67
CA TYR A 934 -29.13 -37.09 34.45
C TYR A 934 -29.82 -36.33 33.31
N SER A 935 -29.76 -35.00 33.31
CA SER A 935 -30.49 -34.16 32.35
C SER A 935 -29.92 -34.30 30.93
N LEU A 936 -28.59 -34.36 30.81
CA LEU A 936 -27.91 -34.62 29.55
C LEU A 936 -28.20 -36.04 29.04
N SER A 937 -28.17 -37.06 29.91
CA SER A 937 -28.47 -38.44 29.54
C SER A 937 -29.90 -38.59 29.03
N GLU A 938 -30.88 -37.96 29.71
CA GLU A 938 -32.27 -37.93 29.25
C GLU A 938 -32.38 -37.30 27.86
N ARG A 939 -31.78 -36.14 27.65
CA ARG A 939 -31.79 -35.41 26.37
C ARG A 939 -31.16 -36.23 25.25
N MET A 940 -30.05 -36.89 25.52
CA MET A 940 -29.37 -37.77 24.57
C MET A 940 -30.24 -38.96 24.19
N LEU A 941 -30.83 -39.68 25.16
CA LEU A 941 -31.71 -40.83 24.90
C LEU A 941 -32.92 -40.42 24.06
N VAL A 942 -33.55 -39.31 24.44
CA VAL A 942 -34.68 -38.74 23.72
C VAL A 942 -34.30 -38.35 22.29
N GLN A 943 -33.13 -37.76 22.07
CA GLN A 943 -32.65 -37.43 20.73
C GLN A 943 -32.28 -38.69 19.93
N MET A 944 -31.72 -39.73 20.54
CA MET A 944 -31.46 -41.03 19.88
C MET A 944 -32.77 -41.69 19.43
N LEU A 945 -33.82 -41.67 20.27
CA LEU A 945 -35.15 -42.16 19.91
C LEU A 945 -35.74 -41.37 18.73
N PHE A 946 -35.55 -40.04 18.73
CA PHE A 946 -36.02 -39.18 17.66
C PHE A 946 -35.26 -39.43 16.34
N SER A 947 -33.92 -39.41 16.36
CA SER A 947 -33.09 -39.49 15.16
C SER A 947 -32.81 -40.90 14.66
N GLY A 948 -32.93 -41.92 15.52
CA GLY A 948 -32.44 -43.28 15.25
C GLY A 948 -30.92 -43.38 15.17
N SER A 949 -30.18 -42.31 15.49
CA SER A 949 -28.71 -42.32 15.48
C SER A 949 -28.18 -42.81 16.80
N TYR A 950 -27.28 -43.80 16.76
CA TYR A 950 -26.71 -44.44 17.94
C TYR A 950 -25.20 -44.25 18.04
N ILE A 951 -24.70 -44.28 19.28
CA ILE A 951 -23.29 -44.26 19.65
C ILE A 951 -22.93 -45.55 20.38
N GLY A 952 -21.65 -45.92 20.37
CA GLY A 952 -21.17 -47.15 21.02
C GLY A 952 -21.50 -47.19 22.51
N GLU A 953 -21.46 -46.06 23.20
CA GLU A 953 -21.73 -45.94 24.63
C GLU A 953 -23.22 -45.81 24.99
N LYS A 954 -24.15 -46.05 24.04
CA LYS A 954 -25.60 -45.87 24.25
C LYS A 954 -26.13 -46.61 25.49
N ILE A 955 -25.62 -47.81 25.74
CA ILE A 955 -26.03 -48.65 26.86
C ILE A 955 -25.47 -48.13 28.19
N ASP A 956 -24.26 -47.57 28.19
CA ASP A 956 -23.66 -47.00 29.41
C ASP A 956 -24.39 -45.72 29.84
N ILE A 957 -24.77 -44.88 28.87
CA ILE A 957 -25.59 -43.69 29.10
C ILE A 957 -26.97 -44.10 29.64
N PHE A 958 -27.57 -45.12 29.05
CA PHE A 958 -28.85 -45.67 29.53
C PHE A 958 -28.73 -46.24 30.95
N LYS A 959 -27.67 -47.01 31.26
CA LYS A 959 -27.38 -47.51 32.61
C LYS A 959 -27.25 -46.36 33.62
N SER A 960 -26.55 -45.29 33.24
CA SER A 960 -26.37 -44.09 34.07
C SER A 960 -27.71 -43.40 34.35
N TYR A 961 -28.54 -43.22 33.32
CA TYR A 961 -29.88 -42.65 33.43
C TYR A 961 -30.81 -43.47 34.34
N VAL A 962 -30.85 -44.80 34.18
CA VAL A 962 -31.68 -45.70 35.00
C VAL A 962 -31.27 -45.69 36.47
N ARG A 963 -29.96 -45.66 36.76
CA ARG A 963 -29.45 -45.59 38.15
C ARG A 963 -29.90 -44.32 38.88
N SER A 964 -30.08 -43.22 38.16
CA SER A 964 -30.47 -41.92 38.71
C SER A 964 -31.99 -41.71 38.81
N GLY A 965 -32.80 -42.69 38.39
CA GLY A 965 -34.26 -42.65 38.46
C GLY A 965 -34.91 -42.25 37.13
N ALA A 966 -34.91 -43.18 36.17
CA ALA A 966 -35.42 -42.95 34.82
C ALA A 966 -36.93 -42.65 34.76
N ASN A 967 -37.32 -41.85 33.76
CA ASN A 967 -38.71 -41.73 33.35
C ASN A 967 -39.16 -43.04 32.66
N ALA A 968 -40.26 -43.63 33.16
CA ALA A 968 -40.78 -44.91 32.70
C ALA A 968 -41.09 -44.95 31.19
N ASP A 969 -41.57 -43.84 30.62
CA ASP A 969 -41.94 -43.78 29.20
C ASP A 969 -40.69 -43.82 28.28
N ILE A 970 -39.65 -43.06 28.64
CA ILE A 970 -38.38 -43.03 27.88
C ILE A 970 -37.64 -44.35 28.06
N GLU A 971 -37.64 -44.88 29.28
CA GLU A 971 -37.05 -46.18 29.59
C GLU A 971 -37.69 -47.30 28.77
N MET A 972 -39.02 -47.38 28.76
CA MET A 972 -39.74 -48.38 27.99
C MET A 972 -39.54 -48.16 26.48
N ALA A 973 -39.66 -46.93 25.97
CA ALA A 973 -39.45 -46.68 24.54
C ALA A 973 -38.04 -47.06 24.06
N PHE A 974 -37.00 -46.83 24.87
CA PHE A 974 -35.64 -47.25 24.55
C PHE A 974 -35.47 -48.77 24.53
N LEU A 975 -36.03 -49.47 25.53
CA LEU A 975 -35.99 -50.94 25.57
C LEU A 975 -36.79 -51.57 24.42
N SER A 976 -37.94 -50.98 24.08
CA SER A 976 -38.79 -51.40 22.97
C SER A 976 -38.11 -51.28 21.62
N LEU A 977 -37.50 -50.13 21.34
CA LEU A 977 -36.78 -49.93 20.09
C LEU A 977 -35.55 -50.83 20.00
N GLY A 978 -34.77 -50.97 21.09
CA GLY A 978 -33.63 -51.90 21.13
C GLY A 978 -34.04 -53.39 20.98
N ALA A 979 -35.21 -53.77 21.49
CA ALA A 979 -35.77 -55.10 21.28
C ALA A 979 -36.26 -55.32 19.84
N TYR A 980 -36.82 -54.28 19.21
CA TYR A 980 -37.21 -54.29 17.80
C TYR A 980 -36.01 -54.46 16.88
N ASP A 981 -34.98 -53.63 17.05
CA ASP A 981 -33.72 -53.70 16.28
C ASP A 981 -33.06 -55.09 16.42
N TYR A 982 -33.13 -55.70 17.60
CA TYR A 982 -32.61 -57.06 17.85
C TYR A 982 -33.46 -58.15 17.19
N PHE A 983 -34.77 -58.13 17.42
CA PHE A 983 -35.65 -59.22 17.00
C PHE A 983 -35.94 -59.20 15.50
N VAL A 984 -36.28 -58.02 14.97
CA VAL A 984 -36.69 -57.81 13.57
C VAL A 984 -35.47 -57.63 12.69
N HIS A 985 -34.63 -56.62 12.95
CA HIS A 985 -33.45 -56.33 12.12
C HIS A 985 -32.22 -57.22 12.40
N GLY A 986 -32.25 -58.05 13.45
CA GLY A 986 -31.14 -58.95 13.78
C GLY A 986 -29.89 -58.24 14.32
N SER A 987 -30.04 -57.03 14.87
CA SER A 987 -28.94 -56.26 15.44
C SER A 987 -28.43 -56.89 16.74
N VAL A 988 -27.14 -56.75 17.03
CA VAL A 988 -26.58 -57.20 18.32
C VAL A 988 -26.87 -56.17 19.41
N THR A 989 -27.42 -56.62 20.54
CA THR A 989 -27.79 -55.77 21.68
C THR A 989 -27.12 -56.25 22.97
N ASP A 990 -26.84 -55.32 23.90
CA ASP A 990 -26.22 -55.62 25.20
C ASP A 990 -27.20 -56.37 26.12
N ARG A 991 -26.69 -57.38 26.83
CA ARG A 991 -27.44 -58.21 27.78
C ARG A 991 -28.25 -57.40 28.80
N TYR A 992 -27.76 -56.22 29.20
CA TYR A 992 -28.45 -55.35 30.14
C TYR A 992 -29.87 -54.97 29.71
N VAL A 993 -30.14 -54.90 28.40
CA VAL A 993 -31.49 -54.63 27.88
C VAL A 993 -32.46 -55.73 28.33
N PHE A 994 -32.06 -57.00 28.20
CA PHE A 994 -32.90 -58.14 28.60
C PHE A 994 -33.04 -58.26 30.13
N GLU A 995 -31.95 -58.01 30.87
CA GLU A 995 -32.01 -57.95 32.34
C GLU A 995 -32.97 -56.87 32.82
N ARG A 996 -32.99 -55.72 32.14
CA ARG A 996 -33.88 -54.62 32.50
C ARG A 996 -35.34 -54.91 32.14
N ILE A 997 -35.61 -55.54 30.98
CA ILE A 997 -36.94 -56.04 30.62
C ILE A 997 -37.46 -57.03 31.68
N GLU A 998 -36.61 -57.95 32.16
CA GLU A 998 -36.97 -58.89 33.23
C GLU A 998 -37.32 -58.15 34.53
N ALA A 999 -36.49 -57.19 34.93
CA ALA A 999 -36.72 -56.40 36.14
C ALA A 999 -38.04 -55.62 36.09
N LEU A 1000 -38.38 -55.02 34.93
CA LEU A 1000 -39.65 -54.30 34.74
C LEU A 1000 -40.84 -55.27 34.72
N ALA A 1001 -40.70 -56.46 34.14
CA ALA A 1001 -41.74 -57.49 34.13
C ALA A 1001 -42.05 -58.01 35.55
N LEU A 1002 -41.03 -58.21 36.38
CA LEU A 1002 -41.18 -58.58 37.79
C LEU A 1002 -41.85 -57.48 38.64
N GLN A 1003 -41.78 -56.23 38.18
CA GLN A 1003 -42.48 -55.09 38.79
C GLN A 1003 -43.93 -54.94 38.29
N GLU A 1004 -44.42 -55.91 37.49
CA GLU A 1004 -45.77 -55.91 36.88
C GLU A 1004 -46.05 -54.69 35.97
N LEU A 1005 -45.00 -54.06 35.43
CA LEU A 1005 -45.14 -53.00 34.43
C LEU A 1005 -45.53 -53.58 33.06
N PRO A 1006 -46.32 -52.85 32.25
CA PRO A 1006 -46.73 -53.33 30.93
C PRO A 1006 -45.54 -53.40 29.98
N ILE A 1007 -45.20 -54.62 29.54
CA ILE A 1007 -44.13 -54.89 28.57
C ILE A 1007 -44.74 -55.11 27.19
N GLN A 1008 -44.15 -54.48 26.17
CA GLN A 1008 -44.57 -54.65 24.77
C GLN A 1008 -44.20 -56.02 24.21
N ASP A 1009 -44.96 -56.49 23.23
CA ASP A 1009 -44.80 -57.84 22.66
C ASP A 1009 -43.42 -58.04 22.02
N VAL A 1010 -42.83 -57.01 21.40
CA VAL A 1010 -41.46 -57.09 20.86
C VAL A 1010 -40.41 -57.36 21.94
N CYS A 1011 -40.54 -56.74 23.11
CA CYS A 1011 -39.62 -56.95 24.22
C CYS A 1011 -39.71 -58.37 24.77
N LYS A 1012 -40.93 -58.92 24.82
CA LYS A 1012 -41.16 -60.31 25.22
C LYS A 1012 -40.53 -61.28 24.22
N LEU A 1013 -40.72 -61.03 22.92
CA LEU A 1013 -40.17 -61.84 21.84
C LEU A 1013 -38.64 -61.81 21.82
N ALA A 1014 -38.05 -60.62 21.92
CA ALA A 1014 -36.60 -60.42 21.97
C ALA A 1014 -35.98 -61.14 23.19
N TYR A 1015 -36.58 -60.99 24.37
CA TYR A 1015 -36.15 -61.67 25.60
C TYR A 1015 -36.18 -63.21 25.44
N LEU A 1016 -37.28 -63.76 24.92
CA LEU A 1016 -37.42 -65.20 24.72
C LEU A 1016 -36.44 -65.73 23.65
N ARG A 1017 -36.19 -64.97 22.58
CA ARG A 1017 -35.24 -65.39 21.55
C ARG A 1017 -33.82 -65.45 22.08
N TYR A 1018 -33.36 -64.42 22.79
CA TYR A 1018 -32.02 -64.34 23.36
C TYR A 1018 -31.74 -65.55 24.28
N TYR A 1019 -32.65 -65.82 25.22
CA TYR A 1019 -32.47 -66.90 26.19
C TYR A 1019 -32.67 -68.32 25.62
N ALA A 1020 -33.30 -68.46 24.45
CA ALA A 1020 -33.41 -69.73 23.74
C ALA A 1020 -32.16 -70.03 22.90
N THR A 1021 -31.60 -69.03 22.25
CA THR A 1021 -30.62 -69.22 21.16
C THR A 1021 -29.20 -68.74 21.49
N GLU A 1022 -29.07 -67.72 22.34
CA GLU A 1022 -27.82 -66.97 22.55
C GLU A 1022 -27.33 -66.97 24.01
N LYS A 1023 -28.08 -67.56 24.96
CA LYS A 1023 -27.66 -67.61 26.37
C LYS A 1023 -26.29 -68.26 26.55
N SER A 1024 -25.48 -67.66 27.41
CA SER A 1024 -24.25 -68.33 27.88
C SER A 1024 -24.59 -69.51 28.79
N SER A 1025 -23.67 -70.47 28.95
CA SER A 1025 -23.90 -71.64 29.80
C SER A 1025 -24.09 -71.30 31.29
N GLU A 1026 -23.74 -70.08 31.70
CA GLU A 1026 -23.88 -69.57 33.07
C GLU A 1026 -25.20 -68.80 33.28
N GLU A 1027 -25.94 -68.50 32.21
CA GLU A 1027 -27.19 -67.75 32.24
C GLU A 1027 -28.41 -68.65 32.40
N SER A 1028 -29.24 -68.36 33.41
CA SER A 1028 -30.50 -69.05 33.65
C SER A 1028 -31.68 -68.13 33.39
N VAL A 1029 -32.63 -68.60 32.58
CA VAL A 1029 -33.88 -67.89 32.30
C VAL A 1029 -34.78 -67.88 33.53
N ASN A 1030 -35.40 -66.75 33.83
CA ASN A 1030 -36.46 -66.68 34.82
C ASN A 1030 -37.72 -67.39 34.30
N LYS A 1031 -38.01 -68.55 34.88
CA LYS A 1031 -39.10 -69.45 34.41
C LYS A 1031 -40.48 -68.80 34.50
N ASP A 1032 -40.72 -67.96 35.50
CA ASP A 1032 -42.03 -67.32 35.70
C ASP A 1032 -42.28 -66.20 34.68
N VAL A 1033 -41.25 -65.40 34.40
CA VAL A 1033 -41.31 -64.34 33.37
C VAL A 1033 -41.46 -64.96 31.98
N ALA A 1034 -40.64 -65.95 31.64
CA ALA A 1034 -40.73 -66.65 30.35
C ALA A 1034 -42.11 -67.30 30.13
N LYS A 1035 -42.66 -67.98 31.15
CA LYS A 1035 -44.00 -68.57 31.10
C LYS A 1035 -45.08 -67.52 30.86
N THR A 1036 -44.99 -66.37 31.53
CA THR A 1036 -45.95 -65.27 31.38
C THR A 1036 -45.90 -64.67 29.98
N PHE A 1037 -44.70 -64.44 29.46
CA PHE A 1037 -44.49 -63.91 28.12
C PHE A 1037 -45.02 -64.86 27.04
N ILE A 1038 -44.65 -66.14 27.08
CA ILE A 1038 -45.11 -67.17 26.13
C ILE A 1038 -46.64 -67.27 26.14
N LYS A 1039 -47.27 -67.34 27.32
CA LYS A 1039 -48.74 -67.41 27.42
C LYS A 1039 -49.43 -66.19 26.83
N SER A 1040 -48.87 -64.99 27.04
CA SER A 1040 -49.43 -63.76 26.47
C SER A 1040 -49.32 -63.72 24.93
N LEU A 1041 -48.19 -64.15 24.36
CA LEU A 1041 -47.96 -64.17 22.92
C LEU A 1041 -48.77 -65.27 22.22
N MET A 1042 -48.88 -66.45 22.85
CA MET A 1042 -49.71 -67.56 22.37
C MET A 1042 -51.20 -67.22 22.34
N ALA A 1043 -51.69 -66.41 23.29
CA ALA A 1043 -53.08 -65.92 23.26
C ALA A 1043 -53.38 -65.04 22.04
N ASN A 1044 -52.33 -64.41 21.47
CA ASN A 1044 -52.40 -63.60 20.25
C ASN A 1044 -52.05 -64.41 18.98
N ASN A 1045 -51.95 -65.75 19.06
CA ASN A 1045 -51.52 -66.65 17.98
C ASN A 1045 -50.09 -66.37 17.44
N ILE A 1046 -49.20 -65.78 18.25
CA ILE A 1046 -47.80 -65.51 17.87
C ILE A 1046 -46.91 -66.65 18.39
N TYR A 1047 -46.26 -67.38 17.47
CA TYR A 1047 -45.36 -68.49 17.80
C TYR A 1047 -44.16 -68.55 16.84
N PHE A 1048 -43.01 -69.01 17.35
CA PHE A 1048 -41.76 -69.10 16.62
C PHE A 1048 -41.03 -70.43 16.88
N PRO A 1049 -40.12 -70.87 15.98
CA PRO A 1049 -39.41 -72.14 16.14
C PRO A 1049 -38.67 -72.28 17.49
N PHE A 1050 -38.07 -71.19 17.97
CA PHE A 1050 -37.31 -71.18 19.23
C PHE A 1050 -38.17 -71.41 20.48
N TYR A 1051 -39.51 -71.37 20.38
CA TYR A 1051 -40.39 -71.65 21.52
C TYR A 1051 -40.22 -73.09 22.02
N LEU A 1052 -39.86 -74.04 21.16
CA LEU A 1052 -39.70 -75.46 21.53
C LEU A 1052 -38.65 -75.69 22.63
N GLU A 1053 -37.67 -74.79 22.79
CA GLU A 1053 -36.69 -74.80 23.88
C GLU A 1053 -37.34 -74.57 25.26
N TYR A 1054 -38.55 -73.99 25.30
CA TYR A 1054 -39.31 -73.73 26.53
C TYR A 1054 -40.37 -74.79 26.84
N SER A 1055 -40.40 -75.90 26.10
CA SER A 1055 -41.40 -76.98 26.25
C SER A 1055 -41.45 -77.60 27.66
N GLU A 1056 -40.33 -77.62 28.38
CA GLU A 1056 -40.28 -78.05 29.79
C GLU A 1056 -40.96 -77.05 30.75
N ILE A 1057 -40.99 -75.77 30.39
CA ILE A 1057 -41.56 -74.68 31.22
C ILE A 1057 -43.05 -74.48 30.90
N VAL A 1058 -43.43 -74.65 29.63
CA VAL A 1058 -44.79 -74.47 29.13
C VAL A 1058 -45.25 -75.73 28.37
N PRO A 1059 -45.99 -76.64 29.04
CA PRO A 1059 -46.46 -77.89 28.43
C PRO A 1059 -47.37 -77.71 27.21
N GLU A 1060 -48.03 -76.55 27.08
CA GLU A 1060 -48.91 -76.20 25.95
C GLU A 1060 -48.13 -76.17 24.61
N LEU A 1061 -46.81 -75.98 24.65
CA LEU A 1061 -45.94 -75.99 23.46
C LEU A 1061 -45.70 -77.39 22.87
N SER A 1062 -46.06 -78.46 23.59
CA SER A 1062 -45.96 -79.83 23.09
C SER A 1062 -46.78 -80.07 21.82
N HIS A 1063 -47.80 -79.25 21.54
CA HIS A 1063 -48.57 -79.28 20.28
C HIS A 1063 -47.74 -78.90 19.03
N PHE A 1064 -46.56 -78.29 19.20
CA PHE A 1064 -45.67 -77.96 18.09
C PHE A 1064 -44.53 -78.97 17.92
N ALA A 1065 -44.40 -79.98 18.80
CA ALA A 1065 -43.26 -80.90 18.78
C ALA A 1065 -43.21 -81.79 17.53
N ASP A 1066 -44.34 -82.00 16.86
CA ASP A 1066 -44.49 -82.73 15.60
C ASP A 1066 -44.35 -81.83 14.36
N LYS A 1067 -44.35 -80.51 14.54
CA LYS A 1067 -44.27 -79.52 13.46
C LYS A 1067 -42.82 -79.06 13.25
N THR A 1068 -42.38 -79.07 12.00
CA THR A 1068 -41.14 -78.45 11.53
C THR A 1068 -41.50 -77.04 11.06
N MET A 1069 -41.01 -76.03 11.77
CA MET A 1069 -41.30 -74.63 11.45
C MET A 1069 -40.20 -74.03 10.57
N LEU A 1070 -40.61 -73.35 9.51
CA LEU A 1070 -39.75 -72.53 8.66
C LEU A 1070 -40.02 -71.06 8.98
N GLU A 1071 -38.96 -70.31 9.25
CA GLU A 1071 -39.00 -68.86 9.46
C GLU A 1071 -38.51 -68.16 8.19
N TYR A 1072 -39.31 -67.24 7.66
CA TYR A 1072 -38.97 -66.39 6.52
C TYR A 1072 -39.02 -64.92 6.95
N ARG A 1073 -38.06 -64.10 6.49
CA ARG A 1073 -37.94 -62.69 6.86
C ARG A 1073 -37.95 -61.82 5.63
N THR A 1074 -38.85 -60.83 5.59
CA THR A 1074 -38.96 -59.84 4.52
C THR A 1074 -39.55 -58.53 5.04
N GLU A 1075 -39.95 -57.62 4.15
CA GLU A 1075 -40.63 -56.38 4.50
C GLU A 1075 -41.99 -56.67 5.19
N PRO A 1076 -42.36 -55.91 6.25
CA PRO A 1076 -43.62 -56.11 6.94
C PRO A 1076 -44.82 -55.89 6.02
N GLY A 1077 -45.83 -56.75 6.12
CA GLY A 1077 -47.04 -56.67 5.31
C GLY A 1077 -46.88 -57.15 3.85
N THR A 1078 -45.75 -57.73 3.46
CA THR A 1078 -45.58 -58.35 2.14
C THR A 1078 -46.43 -59.62 2.02
N HIS A 1079 -47.17 -59.77 0.92
CA HIS A 1079 -47.87 -61.02 0.62
C HIS A 1079 -46.86 -62.05 0.12
N CYS A 1080 -46.64 -63.10 0.92
CA CYS A 1080 -45.65 -64.13 0.65
C CYS A 1080 -46.33 -65.49 0.49
N HIS A 1081 -45.98 -66.21 -0.57
CA HIS A 1081 -46.48 -67.55 -0.83
C HIS A 1081 -45.34 -68.56 -0.76
N ILE A 1082 -45.52 -69.65 -0.01
CA ILE A 1082 -44.60 -70.79 -0.02
C ILE A 1082 -45.16 -71.88 -0.94
N HIS A 1083 -44.37 -72.24 -1.94
CA HIS A 1083 -44.63 -73.33 -2.85
C HIS A 1083 -43.77 -74.51 -2.44
N TYR A 1084 -44.37 -75.63 -2.01
CA TYR A 1084 -43.63 -76.79 -1.52
C TYR A 1084 -44.09 -78.10 -2.15
N ARG A 1085 -43.19 -79.10 -2.13
CA ARG A 1085 -43.47 -80.49 -2.53
C ARG A 1085 -42.68 -81.48 -1.69
N LEU A 1086 -43.22 -82.68 -1.48
CA LEU A 1086 -42.52 -83.78 -0.83
C LEU A 1086 -41.80 -84.64 -1.89
N ALA A 1087 -40.52 -84.93 -1.66
CA ALA A 1087 -39.73 -85.75 -2.58
C ALA A 1087 -40.22 -87.21 -2.54
N GLY A 1088 -40.81 -87.68 -3.64
CA GLY A 1088 -41.30 -89.06 -3.79
C GLY A 1088 -42.78 -89.20 -4.09
N GLU A 1089 -43.55 -88.10 -4.15
CA GLU A 1089 -44.94 -88.11 -4.63
C GLU A 1089 -45.02 -88.34 -6.15
N GLU A 1090 -46.05 -89.09 -6.61
CA GLU A 1090 -46.25 -89.40 -8.04
C GLU A 1090 -46.70 -88.17 -8.85
N ASP A 1091 -47.30 -87.16 -8.18
CA ASP A 1091 -47.65 -85.86 -8.75
C ASP A 1091 -46.50 -84.87 -8.58
N ASN A 1092 -46.03 -84.28 -9.68
CA ASN A 1092 -44.91 -83.33 -9.70
C ASN A 1092 -45.33 -81.86 -9.42
N GLU A 1093 -46.53 -81.63 -8.88
CA GLU A 1093 -47.08 -80.29 -8.67
C GLU A 1093 -46.69 -79.71 -7.30
N TYR A 1094 -46.37 -78.42 -7.26
CA TYR A 1094 -46.09 -77.71 -6.01
C TYR A 1094 -47.41 -77.26 -5.36
N HIS A 1095 -47.55 -77.47 -4.06
CA HIS A 1095 -48.63 -76.90 -3.26
C HIS A 1095 -48.26 -75.49 -2.80
N SER A 1096 -49.17 -74.53 -3.00
CA SER A 1096 -49.00 -73.14 -2.56
C SER A 1096 -49.81 -72.84 -1.31
N ILE A 1097 -49.18 -72.24 -0.30
CA ILE A 1097 -49.81 -71.75 0.92
C ILE A 1097 -49.35 -70.31 1.18
N GLU A 1098 -50.29 -69.43 1.55
CA GLU A 1098 -49.97 -68.08 2.01
C GLU A 1098 -49.29 -68.12 3.38
N LEU A 1099 -48.13 -67.46 3.50
CA LEU A 1099 -47.39 -67.37 4.75
C LEU A 1099 -48.07 -66.39 5.70
N GLN A 1100 -48.27 -66.81 6.94
CA GLN A 1100 -48.81 -65.94 7.98
C GLN A 1100 -47.68 -65.12 8.63
N GLU A 1101 -47.84 -63.80 8.62
CA GLU A 1101 -46.99 -62.88 9.37
C GLU A 1101 -47.22 -63.05 10.88
N MET A 1102 -46.20 -63.51 11.61
CA MET A 1102 -46.30 -63.72 13.05
C MET A 1102 -45.95 -62.45 13.83
N TYR A 1103 -45.00 -61.67 13.33
CA TYR A 1103 -44.61 -60.38 13.88
C TYR A 1103 -43.84 -59.59 12.83
N GLU A 1104 -44.19 -58.32 12.60
CA GLU A 1104 -43.65 -57.39 11.59
C GLU A 1104 -42.45 -57.90 10.75
N GLY A 1105 -42.73 -58.39 9.54
CA GLY A 1105 -41.74 -58.86 8.57
C GLY A 1105 -41.21 -60.28 8.81
N ILE A 1106 -41.66 -60.97 9.87
CA ILE A 1106 -41.26 -62.34 10.21
C ILE A 1106 -42.45 -63.28 10.06
N TYR A 1107 -42.33 -64.18 9.09
CA TYR A 1107 -43.34 -65.14 8.70
C TYR A 1107 -42.93 -66.53 9.18
N VAL A 1108 -43.89 -67.30 9.69
CA VAL A 1108 -43.64 -68.67 10.13
C VAL A 1108 -44.64 -69.61 9.48
N CYS A 1109 -44.14 -70.64 8.81
CA CYS A 1109 -44.94 -71.76 8.32
C CYS A 1109 -44.58 -73.02 9.08
N ALA A 1110 -45.54 -73.90 9.33
CA ALA A 1110 -45.34 -75.12 10.08
C ALA A 1110 -45.79 -76.34 9.26
N PHE A 1111 -44.84 -77.25 9.00
CA PHE A 1111 -45.08 -78.49 8.25
C PHE A 1111 -44.98 -79.71 9.17
N VAL A 1112 -45.86 -80.69 9.00
CA VAL A 1112 -45.68 -81.99 9.65
C VAL A 1112 -44.82 -82.85 8.72
N LEU A 1113 -43.54 -82.99 9.04
CA LEU A 1113 -42.59 -83.84 8.30
C LEU A 1113 -42.28 -85.08 9.13
N PHE A 1114 -42.16 -86.23 8.47
CA PHE A 1114 -41.72 -87.47 9.08
C PHE A 1114 -40.25 -87.80 8.78
N PHE A 1115 -39.66 -88.71 9.56
CA PHE A 1115 -38.26 -89.09 9.43
C PHE A 1115 -37.98 -89.67 8.03
N GLY A 1116 -36.98 -89.10 7.34
CA GLY A 1116 -36.61 -89.48 5.99
C GLY A 1116 -37.33 -88.70 4.88
N GLU A 1117 -38.40 -87.95 5.20
CA GLU A 1117 -39.07 -87.08 4.23
C GLU A 1117 -38.21 -85.84 3.91
N GLN A 1118 -38.26 -85.45 2.64
CA GLN A 1118 -37.56 -84.29 2.12
C GLN A 1118 -38.56 -83.35 1.46
N LEU A 1119 -38.74 -82.17 2.05
CA LEU A 1119 -39.57 -81.08 1.55
C LEU A 1119 -38.72 -80.16 0.68
N GLN A 1120 -39.07 -79.97 -0.58
CA GLN A 1120 -38.47 -78.94 -1.44
C GLN A 1120 -39.44 -77.76 -1.50
N TYR A 1121 -38.95 -76.55 -1.23
CA TYR A 1121 -39.79 -75.35 -1.24
C TYR A 1121 -39.14 -74.19 -1.96
N TYR A 1122 -39.96 -73.26 -2.42
CA TYR A 1122 -39.55 -71.92 -2.77
C TYR A 1122 -40.60 -70.89 -2.34
N ILE A 1123 -40.16 -69.67 -2.09
CA ILE A 1123 -41.00 -68.56 -1.61
C ILE A 1123 -41.06 -67.51 -2.71
N THR A 1124 -42.26 -66.99 -2.94
CA THR A 1124 -42.51 -65.87 -3.85
C THR A 1124 -43.13 -64.70 -3.11
N GLU A 1125 -42.74 -63.49 -3.50
CA GLU A 1125 -43.32 -62.23 -3.02
C GLU A 1125 -44.07 -61.53 -4.15
N ASP A 1126 -45.28 -61.07 -3.85
CA ASP A 1126 -46.11 -60.31 -4.79
C ASP A 1126 -45.51 -58.90 -4.94
N LYS A 1127 -44.95 -58.57 -6.12
CA LYS A 1127 -44.52 -57.21 -6.45
C LYS A 1127 -45.61 -56.49 -7.24
N GLU A 1128 -45.67 -55.15 -7.15
CA GLU A 1128 -46.66 -54.29 -7.83
C GLU A 1128 -46.71 -54.41 -9.38
N ALA A 1129 -45.91 -55.28 -9.99
CA ALA A 1129 -45.82 -55.50 -11.42
C ALA A 1129 -45.95 -57.00 -11.79
N ASP A 1130 -47.12 -57.61 -11.57
CA ASP A 1130 -47.67 -58.87 -12.17
C ASP A 1130 -46.73 -60.10 -12.35
N GLU A 1131 -45.53 -60.10 -11.78
CA GLU A 1131 -44.56 -61.19 -11.77
C GLU A 1131 -44.12 -61.47 -10.33
N ASP A 1132 -44.55 -62.64 -9.83
CA ASP A 1132 -44.10 -63.22 -8.56
C ASP A 1132 -42.57 -63.35 -8.55
N ALA A 1133 -41.91 -62.60 -7.67
CA ALA A 1133 -40.45 -62.67 -7.57
C ALA A 1133 -40.07 -63.86 -6.69
N LEU A 1134 -39.36 -64.84 -7.26
CA LEU A 1134 -38.70 -65.91 -6.51
C LEU A 1134 -37.62 -65.32 -5.59
N THR A 1135 -37.82 -65.35 -4.29
CA THR A 1135 -36.90 -64.75 -3.30
C THR A 1135 -36.05 -65.78 -2.57
N GLU A 1136 -36.63 -66.91 -2.19
CA GLU A 1136 -35.92 -67.99 -1.50
C GLU A 1136 -36.28 -69.36 -2.08
N SER A 1137 -35.33 -70.28 -2.13
CA SER A 1137 -35.62 -71.69 -2.41
C SER A 1137 -34.72 -72.57 -1.57
N GLY A 1138 -35.28 -73.67 -1.07
CA GLY A 1138 -34.61 -74.52 -0.10
C GLY A 1138 -35.11 -75.96 -0.12
N THR A 1139 -34.46 -76.78 0.68
CA THR A 1139 -34.87 -78.16 0.90
C THR A 1139 -34.71 -78.47 2.38
N ILE A 1140 -35.78 -78.90 3.03
CA ILE A 1140 -35.80 -79.32 4.43
C ILE A 1140 -35.87 -80.85 4.44
N GLN A 1141 -34.86 -81.50 5.01
CA GLN A 1141 -34.87 -82.94 5.21
C GLN A 1141 -34.90 -83.25 6.70
N LYS A 1142 -35.91 -84.02 7.14
CA LYS A 1142 -35.99 -84.41 8.55
C LYS A 1142 -35.11 -85.64 8.80
N SER A 1143 -33.90 -85.39 9.29
CA SER A 1143 -32.89 -86.41 9.58
C SER A 1143 -32.50 -86.51 11.07
N ASP A 1144 -32.95 -85.56 11.90
CA ASP A 1144 -32.57 -85.47 13.31
C ASP A 1144 -33.59 -86.12 14.26
N ILE A 1145 -33.07 -86.88 15.24
CA ILE A 1145 -33.78 -87.35 16.41
C ILE A 1145 -33.63 -86.28 17.51
N THR A 1146 -34.58 -85.36 17.63
CA THR A 1146 -34.51 -84.34 18.68
C THR A 1146 -34.70 -84.97 20.06
N LYS A 1147 -33.87 -84.57 21.04
CA LYS A 1147 -33.89 -85.10 22.43
C LYS A 1147 -35.27 -85.00 23.11
N ASN A 1148 -36.11 -84.06 22.68
CA ASN A 1148 -37.41 -83.75 23.27
C ASN A 1148 -38.56 -84.62 22.73
N GLN A 1149 -38.34 -85.47 21.72
CA GLN A 1149 -39.38 -86.35 21.19
C GLN A 1149 -39.63 -87.61 22.03
N ARG A 1150 -38.67 -88.01 22.90
CA ARG A 1150 -38.77 -89.23 23.70
C ARG A 1150 -39.91 -89.24 24.72
N ASP A 1151 -40.36 -88.07 25.17
CA ASP A 1151 -41.43 -87.96 26.18
C ASP A 1151 -42.81 -87.63 25.60
N SER A 1152 -42.91 -87.38 24.29
CA SER A 1152 -44.20 -87.17 23.62
C SER A 1152 -44.69 -88.46 22.98
N ASN A 1153 -45.58 -89.17 23.68
CA ASN A 1153 -46.17 -90.44 23.25
C ASN A 1153 -47.26 -90.26 22.15
N SER A 1154 -47.02 -89.33 21.22
CA SER A 1154 -47.92 -88.88 20.15
C SER A 1154 -47.95 -89.90 18.99
N ARG A 1155 -49.08 -89.96 18.27
CA ARG A 1155 -49.23 -90.78 17.04
C ARG A 1155 -48.17 -90.42 15.99
N TYR A 1156 -47.79 -89.15 15.90
CA TYR A 1156 -46.79 -88.67 14.95
C TYR A 1156 -45.36 -89.05 15.34
N SER A 1157 -45.06 -89.12 16.65
CA SER A 1157 -43.79 -89.62 17.18
C SER A 1157 -43.63 -91.12 16.86
N LEU A 1158 -44.70 -91.91 17.07
CA LEU A 1158 -44.72 -93.32 16.69
C LEU A 1158 -44.48 -93.56 15.20
N ILE A 1159 -45.04 -92.73 14.31
CA ILE A 1159 -44.79 -92.84 12.86
C ILE A 1159 -43.31 -92.55 12.55
N ASN A 1160 -42.71 -91.54 13.19
CA ASN A 1160 -41.27 -91.29 13.04
C ASN A 1160 -40.44 -92.47 13.51
N ASP A 1161 -40.75 -93.04 14.66
CA ASP A 1161 -40.05 -94.22 15.20
C ASP A 1161 -40.22 -95.46 14.30
N ILE A 1162 -41.39 -95.64 13.68
CA ILE A 1162 -41.64 -96.69 12.66
C ILE A 1162 -40.74 -96.46 11.44
N MET A 1163 -40.71 -95.24 10.89
CA MET A 1163 -39.89 -94.92 9.72
C MET A 1163 -38.39 -95.02 10.00
N ILE A 1164 -37.95 -94.66 11.21
CA ILE A 1164 -36.58 -94.89 11.70
C ILE A 1164 -36.29 -96.39 11.77
N GLY A 1165 -37.19 -97.18 12.35
CA GLY A 1165 -37.04 -98.63 12.44
C GLY A 1165 -36.93 -99.30 11.05
N GLU A 1166 -37.73 -98.83 10.09
CA GLU A 1166 -37.73 -99.33 8.72
C GLU A 1166 -36.43 -98.96 7.98
N THR A 1167 -35.94 -97.73 8.12
CA THR A 1167 -34.65 -97.30 7.55
C THR A 1167 -33.45 -98.00 8.20
N LEU A 1168 -33.52 -98.31 9.50
CA LEU A 1168 -32.51 -99.10 10.21
C LEU A 1168 -32.65 -100.63 10.01
N GLN A 1169 -33.63 -101.08 9.23
CA GLN A 1169 -33.98 -102.50 8.96
C GLN A 1169 -34.31 -103.31 10.23
N ASP A 1170 -34.77 -102.66 11.30
CA ASP A 1170 -35.21 -103.28 12.56
C ASP A 1170 -36.71 -103.60 12.52
N TYR A 1171 -37.07 -104.59 11.69
CA TYR A 1171 -38.46 -104.97 11.44
C TYR A 1171 -39.21 -105.49 12.69
N ASP A 1172 -38.49 -106.05 13.67
CA ASP A 1172 -39.09 -106.49 14.95
C ASP A 1172 -39.64 -105.32 15.77
N THR A 1173 -38.94 -104.19 15.74
CA THR A 1173 -39.37 -102.95 16.41
C THR A 1173 -40.48 -102.26 15.61
N VAL A 1174 -40.38 -102.27 14.27
CA VAL A 1174 -41.42 -101.76 13.36
C VAL A 1174 -42.76 -102.46 13.57
N ASP A 1175 -42.80 -103.80 13.64
CA ASP A 1175 -44.05 -104.56 13.83
C ASP A 1175 -44.72 -104.25 15.18
N LYS A 1176 -43.92 -104.09 16.24
CA LYS A 1176 -44.42 -103.68 17.57
C LYS A 1176 -45.01 -102.28 17.55
N LEU A 1177 -44.29 -101.33 16.94
CA LEU A 1177 -44.73 -99.95 16.85
C LEU A 1177 -45.95 -99.80 15.93
N LEU A 1178 -46.04 -100.58 14.85
CA LEU A 1178 -47.22 -100.67 13.98
C LEU A 1178 -48.44 -101.20 14.73
N ALA A 1179 -48.26 -102.25 15.55
CA ALA A 1179 -49.34 -102.76 16.39
C ALA A 1179 -49.80 -101.72 17.43
N GLU A 1180 -48.85 -101.01 18.06
CA GLU A 1180 -49.17 -99.93 19.00
C GLU A 1180 -49.88 -98.75 18.31
N TYR A 1181 -49.40 -98.36 17.13
CA TYR A 1181 -50.01 -97.32 16.30
C TYR A 1181 -51.44 -97.71 15.90
N GLN A 1182 -51.66 -98.93 15.40
CA GLN A 1182 -52.99 -99.42 15.04
C GLN A 1182 -53.93 -99.44 16.24
N ASN A 1183 -53.43 -99.85 17.42
CA ASN A 1183 -54.23 -99.87 18.63
C ASN A 1183 -54.62 -98.44 19.06
N LYS A 1184 -53.66 -97.50 19.06
CA LYS A 1184 -53.94 -96.07 19.31
C LYS A 1184 -54.86 -95.46 18.26
N ASN A 1185 -54.71 -95.82 16.98
CA ASN A 1185 -55.55 -95.31 15.90
C ASN A 1185 -56.98 -95.85 16.02
N PHE A 1186 -57.16 -97.12 16.37
CA PHE A 1186 -58.46 -97.71 16.67
C PHE A 1186 -59.14 -97.02 17.86
N VAL A 1187 -58.39 -96.76 18.95
CA VAL A 1187 -58.89 -96.04 20.12
C VAL A 1187 -59.25 -94.59 19.77
N CYS A 1188 -58.41 -93.87 19.01
CA CYS A 1188 -58.70 -92.51 18.56
C CYS A 1188 -59.94 -92.44 17.67
N ASN A 1189 -60.07 -93.32 16.68
CA ASN A 1189 -61.24 -93.36 15.78
C ASN A 1189 -62.52 -93.79 16.50
N GLY A 1190 -62.40 -94.52 17.62
CA GLY A 1190 -63.53 -94.84 18.49
C GLY A 1190 -63.98 -93.68 19.39
N ILE A 1191 -63.07 -92.77 19.76
CA ILE A 1191 -63.33 -91.65 20.67
C ILE A 1191 -63.66 -90.34 19.92
N PHE A 1192 -63.06 -90.12 18.75
CA PHE A 1192 -63.18 -88.89 17.97
C PHE A 1192 -63.79 -89.19 16.59
N ARG A 1193 -64.84 -88.48 16.20
CA ARG A 1193 -65.41 -88.53 14.84
C ARG A 1193 -64.85 -87.39 13.98
N PRO A 1194 -64.57 -87.62 12.68
CA PRO A 1194 -64.13 -86.56 11.78
C PRO A 1194 -65.23 -85.50 11.63
N ILE A 1195 -64.86 -84.22 11.73
CA ILE A 1195 -65.72 -83.11 11.30
C ILE A 1195 -65.67 -83.12 9.76
N GLN A 1196 -66.82 -83.29 9.10
CA GLN A 1196 -66.93 -83.08 7.66
C GLN A 1196 -66.71 -81.59 7.37
N GLU A 1197 -65.62 -81.26 6.68
CA GLU A 1197 -65.40 -79.93 6.12
C GLU A 1197 -66.48 -79.66 5.07
N ASN A 1198 -67.37 -78.71 5.37
CA ASN A 1198 -68.17 -78.07 4.34
C ASN A 1198 -67.22 -77.23 3.49
N SER A 1199 -67.05 -77.64 2.23
CA SER A 1199 -66.52 -76.82 1.15
C SER A 1199 -67.28 -75.49 1.09
N TYR A 1200 -66.68 -74.43 1.63
CA TYR A 1200 -67.07 -73.06 1.32
C TYR A 1200 -66.36 -72.66 0.02
N SER A 1201 -67.01 -72.96 -1.10
CA SER A 1201 -66.95 -72.11 -2.27
C SER A 1201 -67.61 -70.77 -1.92
N LYS A 1202 -66.86 -69.66 -1.97
CA LYS A 1202 -67.45 -68.32 -2.07
C LYS A 1202 -66.55 -67.40 -2.90
N GLU A 1203 -67.21 -66.83 -3.91
CA GLU A 1203 -67.00 -65.50 -4.50
C GLU A 1203 -66.90 -64.39 -3.44
#